data_AF-A0A7C7E4Q8-F1
#
_entry.id   AF-A0A7C7E4Q8-F1
#
_cell.length_a   1.000
_cell.length_b   1.000
_cell.length_c   1.000
_cell.angle_alpha   90.00
_cell.angle_beta   90.00
_cell.angle_gamma   90.00
#
_symmetry.space_group_name_H-M   'P 1'
#
loop_
_entity.id
_entity.type
_entity.pdbx_description
1 polymer ?
#
loop_
_entity_poly.entity_id
_entity_poly.type
_entity_poly.pdbx_seq_one_letter_code
_entity_poly.pdbx_strand_id
1 'polypeptide(L)'
;NGRNGKNDDKPLPEPPPANDPPVRYRKGRSAPKDPDIIYGREIRGPVIKMNQVDSNSGFVTIQGKVLKTDQRQIKQGRTLFTFDITDFTSSLTCKVFVKDEELKILAEKVAKDRYVCLSGDVQYDMYAKEPVVMVRDLKPVEEQSEDRMDLAPQKRVELHLHTQMSQLDAVTSAKDLIERAVKWGHKAVAITDHGVVQAFPEAQETVHKLRSKNKEIKVIYGVEAYFIANEKYNSKGEVDYRNCDTYHAVILVKNQAGLKNLYRIISESHLNYFYKRPRIPKSLFDKYREGLMIGTACEAGELFQAVFRGAPDEKLESIASYYDYLEIQPIGNNQFMVRQGMVSNEEDLRNLNRKIVELGERLNKPVVATCDVHYMDPGDAIFREILQAGQGYKDSEYQAPVYLRTTEEMLGEFAYLGEEKAFEVVVTNTNLIADMIENVEPIPDGTYPPHIEGAEQDIERLTYERVKELYGDPLPELVRQRVERELGSIIKNGFSVMYMIARKLVQKSLSDGYLVGSRGSVGSSFVAYLIGITEVNSLPSHYRCGKCKYSEFFDKDASIGCGFDLPDKNCPVCGEPLIKDGYDIPFETFLGFDGDKEPDIDLNFSGEYQSRAHKYTEELFGEGYTFRAGTIATIADKTAYGFVKNYFDERKIVATKAETERLAAGCTGIKRTTGQHPGGIMIVPHYKEIYDFTPIQRPADDTDSDVITTHFDYHSISGRILKLDILGHDDPTVIRMLEELTGVDAKTIPLGEKKTMGIFSGTEPLGVAPEDIDSPVGTLGVPEFGTKFVRQMLMDTMPTTFAELIRISGLSHGTDVWVNNAQDLVRNGITTLSNVISTRDDIMIYLIQHGMPPLDSFKIMESVRKGKGVSAEQEKAMREHGVPEWYIESCKKIKYMFPKAHAAAYVMMAFRIAWFKVYYPEAFYATYFTVRADTFDANIVSKGKDAVKQAIMQIERKGKDATAKEKDMQTVLEVAQEMYARGIKCLPVDLYKSDATRFIITDEGLLPPFTALQGLGAAAANNIVEARKAAGTFVSIEDLKVRSGVSKSVIEILENHGCLKGLDQTSQLSLF
;
A
#
# COMPACT_ATOMS: atom_id res chain seq x y z
N ASN A 1 44.17 57.98 -4.37
CA ASN A 1 45.04 58.72 -5.29
C ASN A 1 44.80 58.28 -6.73
N GLY A 2 44.01 59.06 -7.51
CA GLY A 2 43.93 59.13 -8.98
C GLY A 2 43.56 57.84 -9.76
N ARG A 3 42.76 57.84 -10.83
CA ARG A 3 42.37 58.90 -11.79
C ARG A 3 41.16 58.43 -12.65
N ASN A 4 40.40 59.45 -13.07
CA ASN A 4 39.60 59.62 -14.32
C ASN A 4 38.44 58.64 -14.63
N GLY A 5 37.28 59.05 -15.16
CA GLY A 5 36.83 60.34 -15.68
C GLY A 5 35.33 60.27 -16.05
N LYS A 6 34.69 61.44 -16.20
CA LYS A 6 33.24 61.72 -16.19
C LYS A 6 32.47 61.42 -17.49
N ASN A 7 31.15 61.27 -17.29
CA ASN A 7 30.02 61.30 -18.22
C ASN A 7 30.00 62.48 -19.20
N ASP A 8 29.33 62.27 -20.35
CA ASP A 8 28.45 63.25 -21.00
C ASP A 8 27.33 62.55 -21.80
N ASP A 9 26.10 63.06 -21.65
CA ASP A 9 24.85 62.65 -22.31
C ASP A 9 24.82 62.98 -23.81
N LYS A 10 24.28 62.06 -24.63
CA LYS A 10 23.58 62.39 -25.90
C LYS A 10 22.40 61.43 -26.17
N PRO A 11 21.31 61.89 -26.80
CA PRO A 11 20.06 61.14 -26.95
C PRO A 11 20.10 60.09 -28.06
N LEU A 12 19.30 59.03 -27.87
CA LEU A 12 19.08 57.93 -28.79
C LEU A 12 18.46 58.42 -30.12
N PRO A 13 18.95 57.95 -31.29
CA PRO A 13 18.28 58.18 -32.56
C PRO A 13 17.05 57.28 -32.73
N GLU A 14 16.01 57.83 -33.36
CA GLU A 14 14.73 57.19 -33.67
C GLU A 14 14.85 55.89 -34.51
N PRO A 15 13.90 54.95 -34.39
CA PRO A 15 13.92 53.70 -35.14
C PRO A 15 13.61 53.93 -36.63
N PRO A 16 14.27 53.23 -37.56
CA PRO A 16 13.92 53.28 -38.98
C PRO A 16 12.59 52.55 -39.26
N PRO A 17 11.85 52.95 -40.31
CA PRO A 17 10.47 52.53 -40.53
C PRO A 17 10.35 51.07 -41.00
N ALA A 18 9.27 50.42 -40.58
CA ALA A 18 8.82 49.14 -41.07
C ALA A 18 8.30 49.23 -42.51
N ASN A 19 8.90 48.47 -43.43
CA ASN A 19 8.24 47.79 -44.57
C ASN A 19 9.32 47.19 -45.50
N ASP A 20 9.60 45.90 -45.33
CA ASP A 20 10.04 45.06 -46.44
C ASP A 20 9.01 43.93 -46.62
N PRO A 21 8.53 43.68 -47.86
CA PRO A 21 7.52 42.66 -48.12
C PRO A 21 8.08 41.25 -47.85
N PRO A 22 7.23 40.26 -47.54
CA PRO A 22 7.68 38.91 -47.22
C PRO A 22 8.45 38.33 -48.40
N VAL A 23 9.69 37.88 -48.14
CA VAL A 23 10.50 37.14 -49.09
C VAL A 23 9.70 35.92 -49.54
N ARG A 24 9.22 35.95 -50.79
CA ARG A 24 8.60 34.78 -51.45
C ARG A 24 9.64 33.67 -51.51
N TYR A 25 9.47 32.63 -50.69
CA TYR A 25 10.19 31.37 -50.83
C TYR A 25 9.94 30.80 -52.25
N ARG A 26 10.96 30.88 -53.12
CA ARG A 26 10.99 30.14 -54.38
C ARG A 26 10.90 28.65 -54.05
N LYS A 27 9.96 27.93 -54.71
CA LYS A 27 9.91 26.46 -54.75
C LYS A 27 11.26 25.93 -55.27
N GLY A 28 12.16 25.59 -54.35
CA GLY A 28 13.34 24.78 -54.60
C GLY A 28 12.95 23.32 -54.71
N ARG A 29 13.59 22.61 -55.65
CA ARG A 29 13.39 21.21 -56.02
C ARG A 29 13.35 20.29 -54.79
N SER A 30 12.44 19.30 -54.85
CA SER A 30 12.32 18.21 -53.88
C SER A 30 13.65 17.46 -53.74
N ALA A 31 14.29 17.61 -52.58
CA ALA A 31 15.25 16.63 -52.09
C ALA A 31 14.51 15.29 -51.84
N PRO A 32 15.22 14.15 -51.86
CA PRO A 32 14.62 12.85 -51.53
C PRO A 32 13.92 12.92 -50.17
N LYS A 33 12.73 12.34 -50.05
CA LYS A 33 12.06 12.20 -48.74
C LYS A 33 12.95 11.35 -47.84
N ASP A 34 13.38 11.91 -46.71
CA ASP A 34 13.95 11.16 -45.61
C ASP A 34 12.97 10.02 -45.23
N PRO A 35 13.38 8.73 -45.37
CA PRO A 35 12.49 7.59 -45.13
C PRO A 35 12.01 7.49 -43.68
N ASP A 36 12.64 8.22 -42.74
CA ASP A 36 12.35 8.13 -41.31
C ASP A 36 11.32 9.17 -40.83
N ILE A 37 10.74 10.01 -41.71
CA ILE A 37 9.69 10.96 -41.32
C ILE A 37 8.38 10.21 -41.03
N ILE A 38 7.91 10.26 -39.78
CA ILE A 38 6.64 9.64 -39.36
C ILE A 38 5.45 10.55 -39.66
N TYR A 39 5.62 11.87 -39.55
CA TYR A 39 4.56 12.84 -39.77
C TYR A 39 5.14 14.16 -40.32
N GLY A 40 4.47 14.80 -41.28
CA GLY A 40 4.87 16.10 -41.82
C GLY A 40 5.98 16.07 -42.87
N ARG A 41 6.87 17.07 -42.82
CA ARG A 41 7.99 17.32 -43.75
C ARG A 41 9.33 17.08 -43.05
N GLU A 42 10.41 17.24 -43.81
CA GLU A 42 11.77 17.13 -43.29
C GLU A 42 12.08 18.26 -42.28
N ILE A 43 12.57 17.87 -41.10
CA ILE A 43 12.97 18.79 -40.03
C ILE A 43 14.36 19.36 -40.36
N ARG A 44 14.45 20.68 -40.54
CA ARG A 44 15.69 21.39 -40.93
C ARG A 44 16.12 22.50 -39.96
N GLY A 45 15.37 22.73 -38.88
CA GLY A 45 15.64 23.76 -37.88
C GLY A 45 16.64 23.29 -36.80
N PRO A 46 17.35 24.23 -36.13
CA PRO A 46 18.21 23.89 -34.99
C PRO A 46 17.36 23.44 -33.79
N VAL A 47 17.79 22.37 -33.11
CA VAL A 47 17.13 21.87 -31.90
C VAL A 47 17.42 22.83 -30.74
N ILE A 48 16.37 23.34 -30.08
CA ILE A 48 16.47 24.15 -28.86
C ILE A 48 16.14 23.31 -27.61
N LYS A 49 16.62 23.74 -26.43
CA LYS A 49 16.34 23.07 -25.16
C LYS A 49 14.93 23.37 -24.66
N MET A 50 14.26 22.40 -24.05
CA MET A 50 12.85 22.55 -23.64
C MET A 50 12.66 23.58 -22.53
N ASN A 51 13.67 23.79 -21.67
CA ASN A 51 13.62 24.84 -20.65
C ASN A 51 13.68 26.28 -21.21
N GLN A 52 13.98 26.44 -22.51
CA GLN A 52 13.96 27.73 -23.21
C GLN A 52 12.63 27.97 -23.95
N VAL A 53 11.72 27.00 -23.94
CA VAL A 53 10.44 27.09 -24.65
C VAL A 53 9.39 27.71 -23.75
N ASP A 54 8.83 28.83 -24.19
CA ASP A 54 7.74 29.55 -23.55
C ASP A 54 6.57 29.80 -24.53
N SER A 55 5.51 30.45 -24.04
CA SER A 55 4.33 30.76 -24.88
C SER A 55 4.60 31.74 -26.04
N ASN A 56 5.76 32.39 -26.06
CA ASN A 56 6.15 33.36 -27.09
C ASN A 56 7.14 32.78 -28.11
N SER A 57 7.58 31.53 -27.92
CA SER A 57 8.65 30.91 -28.70
C SER A 57 8.28 30.63 -30.17
N GLY A 58 7.00 30.74 -30.54
CA GLY A 58 6.54 30.61 -31.92
C GLY A 58 6.78 29.21 -32.48
N PHE A 59 7.48 29.09 -33.62
CA PHE A 59 7.79 27.80 -34.23
C PHE A 59 9.14 27.27 -33.72
N VAL A 60 9.12 26.08 -33.11
CA VAL A 60 10.29 25.48 -32.46
C VAL A 60 10.63 24.13 -33.06
N THR A 61 11.90 23.73 -32.95
CA THR A 61 12.37 22.36 -33.17
C THR A 61 12.93 21.84 -31.85
N ILE A 62 12.36 20.76 -31.34
CA ILE A 62 12.73 20.17 -30.05
C ILE A 62 12.91 18.66 -30.20
N GLN A 63 13.71 18.08 -29.32
CA GLN A 63 14.00 16.66 -29.32
C GLN A 63 14.00 16.13 -27.90
N GLY A 64 13.39 14.97 -27.67
CA GLY A 64 13.33 14.39 -26.35
C GLY A 64 12.79 12.97 -26.32
N LYS A 65 12.89 12.36 -25.14
CA LYS A 65 12.34 11.05 -24.80
C LYS A 65 10.85 11.16 -24.52
N VAL A 66 10.06 10.26 -25.09
CA VAL A 66 8.60 10.18 -24.87
C VAL A 66 8.31 9.58 -23.49
N LEU A 67 7.60 10.34 -22.65
CA LEU A 67 7.22 9.96 -21.29
C LEU A 67 5.91 9.18 -21.25
N LYS A 68 4.90 9.65 -21.99
CA LYS A 68 3.57 9.04 -22.08
C LYS A 68 2.87 9.46 -23.36
N THR A 69 1.83 8.71 -23.72
CA THR A 69 0.95 8.99 -24.85
C THR A 69 -0.50 8.85 -24.41
N ASP A 70 -1.38 9.65 -25.02
CA ASP A 70 -2.82 9.63 -24.85
C ASP A 70 -3.50 9.84 -26.20
N GLN A 71 -4.66 9.23 -26.38
CA GLN A 71 -5.44 9.32 -27.61
C GLN A 71 -6.91 9.60 -27.30
N ARG A 72 -7.44 10.64 -27.96
CA ARG A 72 -8.83 11.03 -27.82
C ARG A 72 -9.49 11.17 -29.18
N GLN A 73 -10.54 10.39 -29.42
CA GLN A 73 -11.36 10.56 -30.62
C GLN A 73 -12.11 11.89 -30.58
N ILE A 74 -12.11 12.59 -31.71
CA ILE A 74 -12.82 13.85 -31.91
C ILE A 74 -13.92 13.64 -32.95
N LYS A 75 -14.98 14.45 -32.86
CA LYS A 75 -16.05 14.50 -33.87
C LYS A 75 -15.42 14.71 -35.26
N GLN A 76 -15.95 14.03 -36.30
CA GLN A 76 -15.46 14.03 -37.69
C GLN A 76 -14.32 13.04 -38.04
N GLY A 77 -14.13 11.95 -37.28
CA GLY A 77 -13.24 10.85 -37.69
C GLY A 77 -11.75 11.20 -37.66
N ARG A 78 -11.37 12.13 -36.76
CA ARG A 78 -9.98 12.48 -36.46
C ARG A 78 -9.69 12.18 -35.00
N THR A 79 -8.46 11.78 -34.73
CA THR A 79 -7.97 11.48 -33.39
C THR A 79 -6.94 12.54 -32.99
N LEU A 80 -7.09 13.09 -31.79
CA LEU A 80 -6.04 13.87 -31.14
C LEU A 80 -5.10 12.90 -30.44
N PHE A 81 -3.87 12.83 -30.92
CA PHE A 81 -2.78 12.11 -30.28
C PHE A 81 -1.95 13.12 -29.48
N THR A 82 -1.89 12.91 -28.17
CA THR A 82 -1.16 13.75 -27.23
C THR A 82 -0.02 12.94 -26.64
N PHE A 83 1.16 13.52 -26.50
CA PHE A 83 2.29 12.84 -25.88
C PHE A 83 3.21 13.84 -25.22
N ASP A 84 3.84 13.44 -24.13
CA ASP A 84 4.76 14.30 -23.38
C ASP A 84 6.19 13.87 -23.69
N ILE A 85 7.07 14.84 -23.91
CA ILE A 85 8.49 14.59 -24.14
C ILE A 85 9.36 15.36 -23.16
N THR A 86 10.53 14.81 -22.83
CA THR A 86 11.55 15.47 -22.01
C THR A 86 12.93 15.40 -22.67
N ASP A 87 13.70 16.48 -22.57
CA ASP A 87 15.13 16.50 -22.86
C ASP A 87 15.99 16.50 -21.57
N PHE A 88 15.35 16.17 -20.45
CA PHE A 88 15.83 16.22 -19.08
C PHE A 88 16.08 17.62 -18.50
N THR A 89 16.06 18.67 -19.33
CA THR A 89 16.10 20.08 -18.87
C THR A 89 14.71 20.62 -18.54
N SER A 90 13.69 20.15 -19.25
CA SER A 90 12.26 20.38 -18.97
C SER A 90 11.43 19.31 -19.70
N SER A 91 10.10 19.42 -19.62
CA SER A 91 9.18 18.54 -20.33
C SER A 91 8.02 19.34 -20.93
N LEU A 92 7.54 18.92 -22.11
CA LEU A 92 6.50 19.62 -22.85
C LEU A 92 5.44 18.65 -23.38
N THR A 93 4.18 19.09 -23.29
CA THR A 93 3.03 18.40 -23.88
C THR A 93 2.97 18.70 -25.38
N CYS A 94 2.97 17.66 -26.21
CA CYS A 94 2.90 17.73 -27.67
C CYS A 94 1.58 17.18 -28.18
N LYS A 95 0.97 17.85 -29.17
CA LYS A 95 -0.35 17.49 -29.71
C LYS A 95 -0.34 17.43 -31.23
N VAL A 96 -0.95 16.38 -31.78
CA VAL A 96 -1.11 16.20 -33.22
C VAL A 96 -2.52 15.67 -33.55
N PHE A 97 -3.13 16.22 -34.60
CA PHE A 97 -4.42 15.75 -35.11
C PHE A 97 -4.19 14.85 -36.31
N VAL A 98 -4.63 13.59 -36.22
CA VAL A 98 -4.36 12.56 -37.22
C VAL A 98 -5.60 11.76 -37.60
N LYS A 99 -5.54 11.10 -38.76
CA LYS A 99 -6.53 10.09 -39.18
C LYS A 99 -6.16 8.72 -38.61
N ASP A 100 -7.09 7.77 -38.64
CA ASP A 100 -6.90 6.43 -38.04
C ASP A 100 -5.72 5.64 -38.64
N GLU A 101 -5.41 5.82 -39.92
CA GLU A 101 -4.26 5.18 -40.58
C GLU A 101 -2.92 5.72 -40.06
N GLU A 102 -2.83 7.03 -39.86
CA GLU A 102 -1.65 7.73 -39.33
C GLU A 102 -1.46 7.47 -37.83
N LEU A 103 -2.58 7.30 -37.10
CA LEU A 103 -2.59 6.99 -35.67
C LEU A 103 -1.88 5.67 -35.37
N LYS A 104 -2.09 4.63 -36.19
CA LYS A 104 -1.42 3.33 -35.99
C LYS A 104 0.10 3.46 -36.05
N ILE A 105 0.61 4.24 -37.02
CA ILE A 105 2.05 4.48 -37.19
C ILE A 105 2.58 5.31 -36.01
N LEU A 106 1.88 6.37 -35.61
CA LEU A 106 2.27 7.19 -34.46
C LEU A 106 2.27 6.42 -33.15
N ALA A 107 1.23 5.62 -32.87
CA ALA A 107 1.13 4.82 -31.66
C ALA A 107 2.25 3.77 -31.57
N GLU A 108 2.69 3.22 -32.70
CA GLU A 108 3.82 2.29 -32.75
C GLU A 108 5.16 3.01 -32.60
N LYS A 109 5.36 4.15 -33.28
CA LYS A 109 6.67 4.81 -33.40
C LYS A 109 6.95 5.83 -32.30
N VAL A 110 5.94 6.54 -31.82
CA VAL A 110 5.97 7.49 -30.70
C VAL A 110 5.40 6.76 -29.48
N ALA A 111 6.20 5.84 -28.94
CA ALA A 111 5.86 5.07 -27.76
C ALA A 111 6.74 5.48 -26.59
N LYS A 112 6.31 5.17 -25.37
CA LYS A 112 7.09 5.39 -24.15
C LYS A 112 8.53 4.90 -24.32
N ASP A 113 9.46 5.68 -23.78
CA ASP A 113 10.91 5.43 -23.80
C ASP A 113 11.61 5.60 -25.15
N ARG A 114 10.89 5.93 -26.24
CA ARG A 114 11.52 6.27 -27.52
C ARG A 114 11.88 7.74 -27.62
N TYR A 115 12.88 8.05 -28.44
CA TYR A 115 13.30 9.42 -28.72
C TYR A 115 12.70 9.92 -30.03
N VAL A 116 12.23 11.16 -30.01
CA VAL A 116 11.65 11.82 -31.17
C VAL A 116 12.24 13.21 -31.32
N CYS A 117 12.41 13.62 -32.58
CA CYS A 117 12.66 15.01 -32.96
C CYS A 117 11.41 15.52 -33.66
N LEU A 118 10.93 16.69 -33.23
CA LEU A 118 9.74 17.30 -33.80
C LEU A 118 9.90 18.80 -33.99
N SER A 119 9.16 19.33 -34.95
CA SER A 119 8.96 20.77 -35.09
C SER A 119 7.48 21.13 -35.09
N GLY A 120 7.16 22.27 -34.48
CA GLY A 120 5.77 22.67 -34.26
C GLY A 120 5.60 24.08 -33.73
N ASP A 121 4.35 24.54 -33.75
CA ASP A 121 3.95 25.84 -33.22
C ASP A 121 3.68 25.72 -31.71
N VAL A 122 4.33 26.53 -30.88
CA VAL A 122 4.01 26.63 -29.45
C VAL A 122 2.75 27.48 -29.29
N GLN A 123 1.74 26.95 -28.60
CA GLN A 123 0.47 27.63 -28.36
C GLN A 123 0.07 27.48 -26.90
N TYR A 124 -0.54 28.52 -26.34
CA TYR A 124 -1.12 28.43 -24.99
C TYR A 124 -2.48 27.70 -25.07
N ASP A 125 -2.57 26.54 -24.43
CA ASP A 125 -3.79 25.76 -24.40
C ASP A 125 -4.68 26.22 -23.23
N MET A 126 -5.85 26.79 -23.53
CA MET A 126 -6.77 27.32 -22.51
C MET A 126 -7.37 26.24 -21.59
N TYR A 127 -7.40 24.98 -22.04
CA TYR A 127 -7.92 23.87 -21.26
C TYR A 127 -6.84 23.29 -20.34
N ALA A 128 -5.62 23.10 -20.85
CA ALA A 128 -4.48 22.64 -20.07
C ALA A 128 -3.85 23.76 -19.21
N LYS A 129 -4.11 25.03 -19.56
CA LYS A 129 -3.56 26.26 -18.96
C LYS A 129 -2.03 26.32 -18.98
N GLU A 130 -1.43 25.83 -20.06
CA GLU A 130 0.03 25.76 -20.26
C GLU A 130 0.41 25.87 -21.74
N PRO A 131 1.67 26.22 -22.07
CA PRO A 131 2.18 26.10 -23.43
C PRO A 131 2.24 24.62 -23.88
N VAL A 132 1.73 24.35 -25.07
CA VAL A 132 1.79 23.03 -25.73
C VAL A 132 2.38 23.18 -27.14
N VAL A 133 3.03 22.14 -27.63
CA VAL A 133 3.59 22.14 -28.99
C VAL A 133 2.63 21.46 -29.97
N MET A 134 2.11 22.22 -30.91
CA MET A 134 1.30 21.71 -32.01
C MET A 134 2.21 21.18 -33.12
N VAL A 135 2.36 19.86 -33.15
CA VAL A 135 3.33 19.16 -34.00
C VAL A 135 2.99 19.33 -35.48
N ARG A 136 3.96 19.78 -36.27
CA ARG A 136 3.88 19.87 -37.73
C ARG A 136 4.67 18.77 -38.40
N ASP A 137 5.86 18.48 -37.86
CA ASP A 137 6.80 17.53 -38.41
C ASP A 137 7.37 16.69 -37.27
N LEU A 138 7.51 15.37 -37.48
CA LEU A 138 7.98 14.43 -36.47
C LEU A 138 8.72 13.27 -37.12
N LYS A 139 9.88 12.95 -36.54
CA LYS A 139 10.67 11.76 -36.89
C LYS A 139 11.19 11.07 -35.62
N PRO A 140 11.37 9.75 -35.64
CA PRO A 140 12.10 9.09 -34.58
C PRO A 140 13.56 9.50 -34.70
N VAL A 141 14.26 9.55 -33.59
CA VAL A 141 15.71 9.67 -33.59
C VAL A 141 16.27 8.54 -32.76
N GLU A 142 17.48 8.13 -33.10
CA GLU A 142 18.24 7.25 -32.21
C GLU A 142 18.45 7.95 -30.87
N GLU A 143 18.56 7.15 -29.82
CA GLU A 143 18.90 7.63 -28.50
C GLU A 143 20.22 8.41 -28.57
N GLN A 144 20.17 9.71 -28.26
CA GLN A 144 21.34 10.59 -28.32
C GLN A 144 22.04 10.74 -26.96
N SER A 145 21.54 10.10 -25.89
CA SER A 145 22.41 9.86 -24.75
C SER A 145 23.39 8.77 -25.14
N GLU A 146 24.67 9.10 -25.24
CA GLU A 146 25.69 8.08 -24.99
C GLU A 146 25.37 7.52 -23.60
N ASP A 147 24.73 6.36 -23.56
CA ASP A 147 24.49 5.63 -22.32
C ASP A 147 25.80 5.64 -21.55
N ARG A 148 25.80 6.19 -20.32
CA ARG A 148 27.03 6.21 -19.52
C ARG A 148 27.47 4.76 -19.37
N MET A 149 28.65 4.43 -19.88
CA MET A 149 29.21 3.08 -19.88
C MET A 149 30.59 3.10 -19.23
N ASP A 150 30.86 2.10 -18.41
CA ASP A 150 32.20 1.87 -17.89
C ASP A 150 33.02 1.13 -18.95
N LEU A 151 34.07 1.76 -19.48
CA LEU A 151 34.94 1.17 -20.52
C LEU A 151 36.31 0.73 -19.99
N ALA A 152 36.58 0.88 -18.69
CA ALA A 152 37.85 0.46 -18.09
C ALA A 152 38.12 -1.05 -18.31
N PRO A 153 39.35 -1.47 -18.57
CA PRO A 153 39.67 -2.89 -18.77
C PRO A 153 39.48 -3.72 -17.50
N GLN A 154 39.76 -3.13 -16.34
CA GLN A 154 39.51 -3.72 -15.02
C GLN A 154 38.49 -2.85 -14.30
N LYS A 155 37.44 -3.47 -13.74
CA LYS A 155 36.30 -2.77 -13.15
C LYS A 155 36.48 -2.59 -11.65
N ARG A 156 36.07 -1.43 -11.13
CA ARG A 156 35.89 -1.22 -9.69
C ARG A 156 34.70 -2.01 -9.13
N VAL A 157 34.62 -2.05 -7.80
CA VAL A 157 33.42 -2.47 -7.07
C VAL A 157 32.96 -1.29 -6.20
N GLU A 158 31.68 -0.93 -6.28
CA GLU A 158 31.09 0.05 -5.37
C GLU A 158 30.77 -0.61 -4.02
N LEU A 159 31.25 -0.01 -2.93
CA LEU A 159 31.14 -0.55 -1.56
C LEU A 159 30.28 0.32 -0.64
N HIS A 160 29.87 1.52 -1.08
CA HIS A 160 29.04 2.45 -0.31
C HIS A 160 27.95 3.03 -1.22
N LEU A 161 26.72 2.55 -1.05
CA LEU A 161 25.60 2.83 -1.93
C LEU A 161 24.25 2.76 -1.20
N HIS A 162 23.46 3.80 -1.40
CA HIS A 162 22.12 4.00 -0.86
C HIS A 162 21.07 3.79 -1.96
N THR A 163 19.95 3.23 -1.55
CA THR A 163 18.79 2.95 -2.39
C THR A 163 17.60 3.79 -1.91
N GLN A 164 16.47 3.69 -2.61
CA GLN A 164 15.19 4.27 -2.18
C GLN A 164 14.77 3.90 -0.74
N MET A 165 15.39 2.90 -0.10
CA MET A 165 15.12 2.54 1.29
C MET A 165 15.88 3.41 2.32
N SER A 166 16.88 4.19 1.89
CA SER A 166 17.42 5.29 2.69
C SER A 166 16.40 6.44 2.73
N GLN A 167 15.66 6.48 3.84
CA GLN A 167 14.43 7.27 4.02
C GLN A 167 14.60 8.74 3.63
N LEU A 168 13.80 9.19 2.65
CA LEU A 168 13.76 10.56 2.13
C LEU A 168 15.13 11.12 1.67
N ASP A 169 16.06 10.26 1.24
CA ASP A 169 17.40 10.71 0.86
C ASP A 169 17.88 10.18 -0.50
N ALA A 170 17.92 8.87 -0.70
CA ALA A 170 18.32 8.27 -1.98
C ALA A 170 17.09 7.93 -2.84
N VAL A 171 17.26 7.98 -4.17
CA VAL A 171 16.14 8.04 -5.12
C VAL A 171 16.09 6.91 -6.14
N THR A 172 17.14 6.08 -6.23
CA THR A 172 17.19 4.94 -7.18
C THR A 172 16.94 3.60 -6.47
N SER A 173 16.15 2.72 -7.11
CA SER A 173 15.88 1.37 -6.62
C SER A 173 17.15 0.50 -6.57
N ALA A 174 17.17 -0.52 -5.71
CA ALA A 174 18.28 -1.46 -5.68
C ALA A 174 18.38 -2.23 -7.00
N LYS A 175 17.21 -2.56 -7.58
CA LYS A 175 17.11 -3.23 -8.87
C LYS A 175 17.87 -2.49 -9.97
N ASP A 176 17.59 -1.20 -10.16
CA ASP A 176 18.16 -0.44 -11.29
C ASP A 176 19.67 -0.24 -11.11
N LEU A 177 20.15 -0.06 -9.86
CA LEU A 177 21.58 0.03 -9.54
C LEU A 177 22.33 -1.28 -9.83
N ILE A 178 21.74 -2.43 -9.48
CA ILE A 178 22.30 -3.76 -9.77
C ILE A 178 22.33 -4.01 -11.29
N GLU A 179 21.23 -3.71 -12.00
CA GLU A 179 21.17 -3.83 -13.46
C GLU A 179 22.21 -2.94 -14.15
N ARG A 180 22.46 -1.73 -13.62
CA ARG A 180 23.51 -0.83 -14.11
C ARG A 180 24.91 -1.42 -13.87
N ALA A 181 25.19 -1.93 -12.68
CA ALA A 181 26.48 -2.56 -12.35
C ALA A 181 26.77 -3.76 -13.28
N VAL A 182 25.76 -4.59 -13.56
CA VAL A 182 25.85 -5.69 -14.53
C VAL A 182 26.12 -5.17 -15.94
N LYS A 183 25.41 -4.12 -16.38
CA LYS A 183 25.62 -3.50 -17.70
C LYS A 183 27.06 -2.99 -17.85
N TRP A 184 27.65 -2.48 -16.78
CA TRP A 184 29.03 -2.00 -16.71
C TRP A 184 30.08 -3.10 -16.51
N GLY A 185 29.67 -4.35 -16.35
CA GLY A 185 30.56 -5.48 -16.13
C GLY A 185 31.23 -5.50 -14.75
N HIS A 186 30.67 -4.80 -13.77
CA HIS A 186 31.15 -4.86 -12.39
C HIS A 186 30.88 -6.26 -11.82
N LYS A 187 31.87 -6.85 -11.14
CA LYS A 187 31.72 -8.20 -10.57
C LYS A 187 30.80 -8.24 -9.35
N ALA A 188 30.72 -7.13 -8.62
CA ALA A 188 29.96 -6.99 -7.41
C ALA A 188 29.48 -5.54 -7.19
N VAL A 189 28.47 -5.37 -6.34
CA VAL A 189 27.96 -4.06 -5.90
C VAL A 189 27.42 -4.18 -4.47
N ALA A 190 27.73 -3.23 -3.60
CA ALA A 190 27.21 -3.21 -2.23
C ALA A 190 25.88 -2.45 -2.12
N ILE A 191 25.11 -2.78 -1.08
CA ILE A 191 23.92 -2.05 -0.64
C ILE A 191 24.10 -1.73 0.84
N THR A 192 24.14 -0.45 1.19
CA THR A 192 24.51 0.06 2.51
C THR A 192 23.57 1.19 2.95
N ASP A 193 22.26 0.93 2.88
CA ASP A 193 21.26 1.92 3.26
C ASP A 193 21.43 2.45 4.69
N HIS A 194 20.93 3.67 4.95
CA HIS A 194 21.04 4.32 6.25
C HIS A 194 20.25 3.58 7.34
N GLY A 195 20.96 2.89 8.22
CA GLY A 195 20.41 2.24 9.41
C GLY A 195 19.43 1.10 9.13
N VAL A 196 19.17 0.73 7.87
CA VAL A 196 18.16 -0.25 7.48
C VAL A 196 18.67 -1.19 6.38
N VAL A 197 18.04 -2.36 6.27
CA VAL A 197 18.38 -3.39 5.27
C VAL A 197 17.20 -3.72 4.34
N GLN A 198 16.22 -2.82 4.22
CA GLN A 198 14.95 -3.06 3.53
C GLN A 198 15.06 -3.30 2.02
N ALA A 199 16.18 -2.94 1.40
CA ALA A 199 16.44 -3.19 -0.01
C ALA A 199 16.95 -4.62 -0.31
N PHE A 200 17.32 -5.39 0.72
CA PHE A 200 17.88 -6.73 0.55
C PHE A 200 16.95 -7.70 -0.22
N PRO A 201 15.62 -7.72 0.04
CA PRO A 201 14.72 -8.61 -0.71
C PRO A 201 14.66 -8.27 -2.20
N GLU A 202 14.52 -6.99 -2.55
CA GLU A 202 14.52 -6.53 -3.95
C GLU A 202 15.84 -6.88 -4.65
N ALA A 203 16.96 -6.73 -3.95
CA ALA A 203 18.28 -7.09 -4.47
C ALA A 203 18.41 -8.60 -4.73
N GLN A 204 17.99 -9.44 -3.80
CA GLN A 204 17.99 -10.90 -3.98
C GLN A 204 17.09 -11.32 -5.15
N GLU A 205 15.87 -10.77 -5.23
CA GLU A 205 14.94 -11.06 -6.33
C GLU A 205 15.52 -10.63 -7.69
N THR A 206 16.19 -9.47 -7.74
CA THR A 206 16.85 -8.97 -8.95
C THR A 206 17.98 -9.89 -9.39
N VAL A 207 18.83 -10.35 -8.46
CA VAL A 207 19.89 -11.32 -8.75
C VAL A 207 19.31 -12.65 -9.26
N HIS A 208 18.23 -13.15 -8.67
CA HIS A 208 17.55 -14.36 -9.14
C HIS A 208 17.02 -14.21 -10.58
N LYS A 209 16.42 -13.05 -10.90
CA LYS A 209 15.94 -12.72 -12.26
C LYS A 209 17.08 -12.55 -13.26
N LEU A 210 18.25 -12.08 -12.84
CA LEU A 210 19.43 -11.92 -13.70
C LEU A 210 20.10 -13.26 -13.97
N ARG A 211 20.21 -14.12 -12.95
CA ARG A 211 20.76 -15.49 -13.09
C ARG A 211 19.95 -16.32 -14.09
N SER A 212 18.62 -16.21 -14.11
CA SER A 212 17.78 -16.88 -15.11
C SER A 212 18.01 -16.41 -16.55
N LYS A 213 18.68 -15.25 -16.73
CA LYS A 213 19.13 -14.70 -18.02
C LYS A 213 20.63 -14.92 -18.26
N ASN A 214 21.27 -15.83 -17.52
CA ASN A 214 22.72 -16.08 -17.56
C ASN A 214 23.59 -14.82 -17.30
N LYS A 215 23.09 -13.89 -16.47
CA LYS A 215 23.85 -12.74 -15.99
C LYS A 215 24.14 -12.93 -14.51
N GLU A 216 25.41 -12.82 -14.13
CA GLU A 216 25.84 -12.98 -12.74
C GLU A 216 26.39 -11.66 -12.19
N ILE A 217 26.03 -11.38 -10.95
CA ILE A 217 26.61 -10.32 -10.14
C ILE A 217 26.49 -10.72 -8.68
N LYS A 218 27.50 -10.36 -7.89
CA LYS A 218 27.47 -10.54 -6.45
C LYS A 218 26.98 -9.27 -5.77
N VAL A 219 25.90 -9.38 -5.00
CA VAL A 219 25.48 -8.29 -4.11
C VAL A 219 26.19 -8.44 -2.78
N ILE A 220 26.80 -7.35 -2.30
CA ILE A 220 27.40 -7.25 -0.98
C ILE A 220 26.39 -6.57 -0.06
N TYR A 221 25.79 -7.35 0.82
CA TYR A 221 24.77 -6.88 1.75
C TYR A 221 25.42 -6.13 2.92
N GLY A 222 24.95 -4.93 3.22
CA GLY A 222 25.47 -4.12 4.31
C GLY A 222 24.49 -3.06 4.80
N VAL A 223 24.99 -2.16 5.65
CA VAL A 223 24.25 -1.02 6.19
C VAL A 223 25.23 0.11 6.49
N GLU A 224 24.84 1.35 6.26
CA GLU A 224 25.53 2.49 6.88
C GLU A 224 24.89 2.77 8.25
N ALA A 225 25.64 2.45 9.30
CA ALA A 225 25.18 2.42 10.69
C ALA A 225 25.50 3.72 11.44
N TYR A 226 24.60 4.11 12.35
CA TYR A 226 24.78 5.24 13.27
C TYR A 226 25.41 4.77 14.58
N PHE A 227 26.73 4.77 14.68
CA PHE A 227 27.41 4.38 15.90
C PHE A 227 27.39 5.47 16.95
N ILE A 228 27.33 5.08 18.22
CA ILE A 228 27.43 5.99 19.37
C ILE A 228 28.90 6.33 19.63
N ALA A 229 29.22 7.63 19.65
CA ALA A 229 30.53 8.13 20.08
C ALA A 229 30.60 8.18 21.61
N ASN A 230 31.72 7.73 22.18
CA ASN A 230 32.04 7.84 23.61
C ASN A 230 30.89 7.36 24.53
N GLU A 231 30.59 6.05 24.52
CA GLU A 231 29.52 5.46 25.33
C GLU A 231 29.56 5.96 26.79
N LYS A 232 28.50 6.66 27.18
CA LYS A 232 28.25 7.05 28.58
C LYS A 232 27.24 6.08 29.17
N TYR A 233 27.38 5.79 30.46
CA TYR A 233 26.48 4.90 31.17
C TYR A 233 25.65 5.70 32.20
N ASN A 234 24.36 5.41 32.27
CA ASN A 234 23.44 6.01 33.24
C ASN A 234 23.65 5.40 34.65
N SER A 235 22.91 5.88 35.65
CA SER A 235 23.02 5.39 37.04
C SER A 235 22.62 3.92 37.23
N LYS A 236 22.00 3.29 36.21
CA LYS A 236 21.65 1.86 36.19
C LYS A 236 22.69 1.00 35.44
N GLY A 237 23.75 1.61 34.92
CA GLY A 237 24.78 0.90 34.14
C GLY A 237 24.38 0.61 32.69
N GLU A 238 23.35 1.28 32.15
CA GLU A 238 22.91 1.16 30.77
C GLU A 238 23.49 2.30 29.91
N VAL A 239 23.71 2.07 28.62
CA VAL A 239 24.21 3.10 27.70
C VAL A 239 23.19 4.25 27.59
N ASP A 240 23.62 5.50 27.85
CA ASP A 240 22.83 6.70 27.67
C ASP A 240 22.79 7.11 26.18
N TYR A 241 22.11 6.28 25.39
CA TYR A 241 22.04 6.39 23.95
C TYR A 241 21.36 7.69 23.47
N ARG A 242 20.62 8.40 24.34
CA ARG A 242 19.91 9.65 23.99
C ARG A 242 20.84 10.86 23.99
N ASN A 243 21.79 10.91 24.94
CA ASN A 243 22.69 12.06 25.15
C ASN A 243 24.11 11.86 24.61
N CYS A 244 24.30 10.91 23.69
CA CYS A 244 25.58 10.70 23.02
C CYS A 244 25.54 11.20 21.56
N ASP A 245 26.68 11.69 21.10
CA ASP A 245 26.90 12.00 19.69
C ASP A 245 26.95 10.70 18.88
N THR A 246 26.69 10.80 17.58
CA THR A 246 26.75 9.66 16.66
C THR A 246 27.68 9.94 15.49
N TYR A 247 28.23 8.88 14.90
CA TYR A 247 29.03 8.94 13.68
C TYR A 247 28.66 7.78 12.75
N HIS A 248 29.01 7.88 11.48
CA HIS A 248 28.70 6.84 10.49
C HIS A 248 29.80 5.78 10.41
N ALA A 249 29.41 4.52 10.16
CA ALA A 249 30.33 3.46 9.74
C ALA A 249 29.58 2.47 8.85
N VAL A 250 30.25 1.96 7.82
CA VAL A 250 29.66 0.95 6.93
C VAL A 250 29.91 -0.43 7.52
N ILE A 251 28.87 -1.25 7.65
CA ILE A 251 28.99 -2.65 8.03
C ILE A 251 28.67 -3.49 6.79
N LEU A 252 29.60 -4.36 6.38
CA LEU A 252 29.41 -5.32 5.29
C LEU A 252 29.29 -6.74 5.86
N VAL A 253 28.35 -7.51 5.32
CA VAL A 253 28.12 -8.91 5.69
C VAL A 253 29.10 -9.80 4.93
N LYS A 254 29.95 -10.51 5.66
CA LYS A 254 30.94 -11.43 5.09
C LYS A 254 30.33 -12.79 4.72
N ASN A 255 29.40 -13.31 5.52
CA ASN A 255 28.79 -14.63 5.33
C ASN A 255 27.41 -14.75 6.00
N GLN A 256 26.74 -15.90 5.89
CA GLN A 256 25.39 -16.11 6.43
C GLN A 256 25.30 -15.93 7.96
N ALA A 257 26.36 -16.25 8.71
CA ALA A 257 26.39 -15.99 10.15
C ALA A 257 26.41 -14.48 10.43
N GLY A 258 27.21 -13.74 9.66
CA GLY A 258 27.22 -12.27 9.68
C GLY A 258 25.86 -11.65 9.36
N LEU A 259 25.11 -12.21 8.40
CA LEU A 259 23.78 -11.71 8.04
C LEU A 259 22.83 -11.76 9.24
N LYS A 260 22.79 -12.90 9.92
CA LYS A 260 21.97 -13.10 11.12
C LYS A 260 22.38 -12.16 12.25
N ASN A 261 23.69 -11.95 12.43
CA ASN A 261 24.21 -10.98 13.39
C ASN A 261 23.84 -9.54 13.04
N LEU A 262 23.89 -9.17 11.76
CA LEU A 262 23.42 -7.87 11.28
C LEU A 262 21.93 -7.68 11.58
N TYR A 263 21.08 -8.67 11.33
CA TYR A 263 19.66 -8.59 11.64
C TYR A 263 19.41 -8.37 13.14
N ARG A 264 20.20 -8.99 14.02
CA ARG A 264 20.15 -8.71 15.47
C ARG A 264 20.55 -7.28 15.79
N ILE A 265 21.65 -6.77 15.23
CA ILE A 265 22.12 -5.39 15.44
C ILE A 265 21.06 -4.37 14.98
N ILE A 266 20.49 -4.55 13.79
CA ILE A 266 19.43 -3.69 13.26
C ILE A 266 18.19 -3.73 14.15
N SER A 267 17.85 -4.89 14.69
CA SER A 267 16.69 -5.03 15.57
C SER A 267 16.89 -4.28 16.88
N GLU A 268 18.03 -4.48 17.53
CA GLU A 268 18.39 -3.77 18.76
C GLU A 268 18.45 -2.25 18.56
N SER A 269 18.95 -1.78 17.41
CA SER A 269 19.03 -0.35 17.11
C SER A 269 17.68 0.32 16.91
N HIS A 270 16.66 -0.41 16.45
CA HIS A 270 15.28 0.09 16.32
C HIS A 270 14.41 -0.14 17.56
N LEU A 271 14.71 -1.15 18.39
CA LEU A 271 13.91 -1.47 19.56
C LEU A 271 14.40 -0.78 20.83
N ASN A 272 15.71 -0.89 21.12
CA ASN A 272 16.28 -0.54 22.42
C ASN A 272 17.12 0.74 22.38
N TYR A 273 17.74 1.05 21.23
CA TYR A 273 18.64 2.20 21.07
C TYR A 273 18.12 3.24 20.08
N PHE A 274 16.83 3.18 19.72
CA PHE A 274 16.22 4.16 18.82
C PHE A 274 16.00 5.50 19.53
N TYR A 275 16.33 6.59 18.85
CA TYR A 275 15.96 7.94 19.29
C TYR A 275 15.40 8.77 18.15
N LYS A 276 16.26 9.38 17.33
CA LYS A 276 15.87 10.04 16.06
C LYS A 276 16.25 9.21 14.83
N ARG A 277 17.18 8.28 15.06
CA ARG A 277 17.78 7.36 14.10
C ARG A 277 18.11 6.07 14.88
N PRO A 278 18.21 4.91 14.22
CA PRO A 278 18.57 3.66 14.88
C PRO A 278 20.07 3.66 15.24
N ARG A 279 20.39 3.85 16.53
CA ARG A 279 21.77 3.99 17.01
C ARG A 279 22.37 2.66 17.45
N ILE A 280 23.67 2.48 17.28
CA ILE A 280 24.39 1.25 17.61
C ILE A 280 25.53 1.57 18.60
N PRO A 281 25.48 1.06 19.84
CA PRO A 281 26.64 1.03 20.72
C PRO A 281 27.79 0.22 20.09
N LYS A 282 29.04 0.65 20.27
CA LYS A 282 30.23 -0.14 19.89
C LYS A 282 30.20 -1.49 20.59
N SER A 283 29.81 -1.54 21.87
CA SER A 283 29.70 -2.79 22.64
C SER A 283 28.71 -3.81 22.03
N LEU A 284 27.61 -3.32 21.45
CA LEU A 284 26.61 -4.14 20.77
C LEU A 284 27.15 -4.72 19.47
N PHE A 285 27.84 -3.89 18.67
CA PHE A 285 28.49 -4.35 17.45
C PHE A 285 29.57 -5.39 17.77
N ASP A 286 30.45 -5.13 18.75
CA ASP A 286 31.53 -6.05 19.12
C ASP A 286 30.99 -7.42 19.56
N LYS A 287 29.84 -7.44 20.26
CA LYS A 287 29.15 -8.68 20.64
C LYS A 287 28.73 -9.53 19.43
N TYR A 288 28.35 -8.89 18.33
CA TYR A 288 27.83 -9.55 17.12
C TYR A 288 28.74 -9.34 15.89
N ARG A 289 30.01 -9.01 16.09
CA ARG A 289 30.96 -8.68 15.02
C ARG A 289 31.33 -9.87 14.13
N GLU A 290 31.14 -11.10 14.61
CA GLU A 290 31.45 -12.30 13.85
C GLU A 290 30.73 -12.30 12.49
N GLY A 291 31.50 -12.54 11.42
CA GLY A 291 30.97 -12.55 10.06
C GLY A 291 30.67 -11.16 9.47
N LEU A 292 31.09 -10.07 10.13
CA LEU A 292 30.94 -8.69 9.65
C LEU A 292 32.30 -8.04 9.39
N MET A 293 32.33 -7.07 8.47
CA MET A 293 33.46 -6.15 8.25
C MET A 293 32.99 -4.71 8.46
N ILE A 294 33.83 -3.85 9.02
CA ILE A 294 33.50 -2.44 9.26
C ILE A 294 34.43 -1.48 8.51
N GLY A 295 33.83 -0.56 7.77
CA GLY A 295 34.45 0.56 7.05
C GLY A 295 34.24 1.90 7.74
N THR A 296 35.11 2.86 7.46
CA THR A 296 35.10 4.18 8.12
C THR A 296 34.00 5.12 7.62
N ALA A 297 33.24 4.75 6.59
CA ALA A 297 32.18 5.54 5.97
C ALA A 297 32.63 6.91 5.44
N CYS A 298 31.74 7.89 5.52
CA CYS A 298 31.84 9.18 4.87
C CYS A 298 32.48 10.27 5.73
N GLU A 299 32.25 11.53 5.38
CA GLU A 299 32.71 12.69 6.13
C GLU A 299 32.12 12.74 7.54
N ALA A 300 30.95 12.14 7.76
CA ALA A 300 30.36 11.96 9.09
C ALA A 300 30.95 10.77 9.88
N GLY A 301 31.93 10.06 9.32
CA GLY A 301 32.63 8.95 9.96
C GLY A 301 33.62 9.36 11.06
N GLU A 302 33.90 8.46 12.00
CA GLU A 302 34.76 8.73 13.16
C GLU A 302 36.18 9.14 12.74
N LEU A 303 36.77 8.42 11.78
CA LEU A 303 38.13 8.67 11.32
C LEU A 303 38.24 9.99 10.55
N PHE A 304 37.36 10.23 9.58
CA PHE A 304 37.39 11.45 8.78
C PHE A 304 37.24 12.69 9.67
N GLN A 305 36.27 12.68 10.60
CA GLN A 305 36.09 13.76 11.56
C GLN A 305 37.32 13.97 12.46
N ALA A 306 38.00 12.90 12.86
CA ALA A 306 39.23 13.01 13.65
C ALA A 306 40.39 13.62 12.85
N VAL A 307 40.56 13.24 11.58
CA VAL A 307 41.55 13.83 10.67
C VAL A 307 41.25 15.31 10.43
N PHE A 308 39.99 15.64 10.13
CA PHE A 308 39.54 17.02 9.90
C PHE A 308 39.80 17.93 11.12
N ARG A 309 39.60 17.42 12.34
CA ARG A 309 39.85 18.16 13.60
C ARG A 309 41.33 18.23 13.98
N GLY A 310 42.24 17.67 13.18
CA GLY A 310 43.67 17.66 13.47
C GLY A 310 44.03 16.84 14.72
N ALA A 311 43.34 15.71 14.94
CA ALA A 311 43.65 14.83 16.07
C ALA A 311 45.10 14.30 16.00
N PRO A 312 45.76 14.03 17.14
CA PRO A 312 47.12 13.46 17.16
C PRO A 312 47.19 12.09 16.45
N ASP A 313 48.32 11.80 15.80
CA ASP A 313 48.56 10.56 15.04
C ASP A 313 48.25 9.29 15.86
N GLU A 314 48.63 9.22 17.14
CA GLU A 314 48.34 8.08 18.02
C GLU A 314 46.83 7.81 18.15
N LYS A 315 46.02 8.86 18.22
CA LYS A 315 44.57 8.76 18.27
C LYS A 315 44.00 8.32 16.92
N LEU A 316 44.54 8.84 15.82
CA LEU A 316 44.14 8.44 14.47
C LEU A 316 44.42 6.96 14.22
N GLU A 317 45.60 6.48 14.63
CA GLU A 317 45.97 5.08 14.53
C GLU A 317 45.08 4.18 15.39
N SER A 318 44.75 4.60 16.62
CA SER A 318 43.82 3.88 17.48
C SER A 318 42.43 3.76 16.88
N ILE A 319 41.90 4.82 16.26
CA ILE A 319 40.60 4.80 15.58
C ILE A 319 40.69 3.88 14.36
N ALA A 320 41.64 4.11 13.46
CA ALA A 320 41.78 3.35 12.21
C ALA A 320 42.02 1.84 12.44
N SER A 321 42.70 1.46 13.53
CA SER A 321 42.97 0.04 13.86
C SER A 321 41.70 -0.77 14.13
N TYR A 322 40.63 -0.12 14.61
CA TYR A 322 39.35 -0.76 14.89
C TYR A 322 38.60 -1.19 13.61
N TYR A 323 38.89 -0.53 12.48
CA TYR A 323 38.23 -0.77 11.20
C TYR A 323 38.94 -1.83 10.37
N ASP A 324 38.19 -2.56 9.56
CA ASP A 324 38.71 -3.60 8.67
C ASP A 324 39.27 -3.01 7.38
N TYR A 325 38.67 -1.91 6.90
CA TYR A 325 39.14 -1.11 5.77
C TYR A 325 38.83 0.38 6.00
N LEU A 326 39.58 1.26 5.33
CA LEU A 326 39.39 2.71 5.43
C LEU A 326 38.80 3.24 4.11
N GLU A 327 37.92 4.22 4.20
CA GLU A 327 37.23 4.83 3.06
C GLU A 327 37.75 6.22 2.75
N ILE A 328 37.87 6.52 1.47
CA ILE A 328 38.05 7.87 0.92
C ILE A 328 37.02 8.12 -0.17
N GLN A 329 36.62 9.38 -0.34
CA GLN A 329 35.54 9.75 -1.25
C GLN A 329 35.97 10.87 -2.20
N PRO A 330 35.32 10.98 -3.38
CA PRO A 330 35.48 12.11 -4.28
C PRO A 330 35.37 13.45 -3.53
N ILE A 331 36.25 14.40 -3.81
CA ILE A 331 36.26 15.70 -3.13
C ILE A 331 34.95 16.47 -3.35
N GLY A 332 34.29 16.20 -4.48
CA GLY A 332 32.97 16.75 -4.80
C GLY A 332 31.92 16.44 -3.73
N ASN A 333 31.99 15.26 -3.08
CA ASN A 333 31.08 14.89 -1.99
C ASN A 333 31.17 15.91 -0.83
N ASN A 334 32.39 16.41 -0.57
CA ASN A 334 32.71 17.29 0.54
C ASN A 334 32.85 18.77 0.15
N GLN A 335 32.41 19.15 -1.06
CA GLN A 335 32.54 20.53 -1.55
C GLN A 335 31.79 21.55 -0.66
N PHE A 336 30.77 21.11 0.08
CA PHE A 336 30.06 21.96 1.04
C PHE A 336 30.99 22.47 2.15
N MET A 337 32.02 21.71 2.54
CA MET A 337 32.99 22.12 3.56
C MET A 337 33.80 23.34 3.09
N VAL A 338 34.13 23.41 1.80
CA VAL A 338 34.79 24.58 1.19
C VAL A 338 33.81 25.77 1.18
N ARG A 339 32.56 25.55 0.74
CA ARG A 339 31.53 26.61 0.69
C ARG A 339 31.22 27.22 2.06
N GLN A 340 31.24 26.40 3.11
CA GLN A 340 30.97 26.80 4.49
C GLN A 340 32.22 27.32 5.22
N GLY A 341 33.40 27.34 4.56
CA GLY A 341 34.65 27.81 5.15
C GLY A 341 35.22 26.89 6.23
N MET A 342 34.81 25.61 6.27
CA MET A 342 35.39 24.59 7.15
C MET A 342 36.81 24.20 6.72
N VAL A 343 37.07 24.25 5.40
CA VAL A 343 38.39 24.09 4.78
C VAL A 343 38.64 25.25 3.80
N SER A 344 39.89 25.52 3.46
CA SER A 344 40.25 26.72 2.72
C SER A 344 40.04 26.58 1.21
N ASN A 345 40.24 25.37 0.68
CA ASN A 345 40.17 25.07 -0.76
C ASN A 345 40.07 23.55 -1.00
N GLU A 346 39.96 23.15 -2.27
CA GLU A 346 39.91 21.73 -2.68
C GLU A 346 41.19 20.94 -2.36
N GLU A 347 42.34 21.60 -2.25
CA GLU A 347 43.60 20.92 -1.90
C GLU A 347 43.59 20.46 -0.44
N ASP A 348 42.93 21.20 0.46
CA ASP A 348 42.71 20.76 1.85
C ASP A 348 41.87 19.46 1.87
N LEU A 349 40.83 19.34 1.04
CA LEU A 349 40.05 18.10 0.92
C LEU A 349 40.90 16.93 0.42
N ARG A 350 41.76 17.16 -0.58
CA ARG A 350 42.72 16.15 -1.06
C ARG A 350 43.71 15.76 0.03
N ASN A 351 44.16 16.71 0.86
CA ASN A 351 45.05 16.44 1.98
C ASN A 351 44.39 15.57 3.06
N LEU A 352 43.09 15.73 3.32
CA LEU A 352 42.34 14.83 4.21
C LEU A 352 42.37 13.39 3.67
N ASN A 353 42.08 13.20 2.38
CA ASN A 353 42.15 11.89 1.73
C ASN A 353 43.58 11.32 1.76
N ARG A 354 44.61 12.11 1.45
CA ARG A 354 46.02 11.67 1.52
C ARG A 354 46.40 11.21 2.93
N LYS A 355 45.93 11.89 3.98
CA LYS A 355 46.20 11.51 5.36
C LYS A 355 45.58 10.15 5.71
N ILE A 356 44.36 9.87 5.22
CA ILE A 356 43.73 8.56 5.40
C ILE A 356 44.50 7.48 4.63
N VAL A 357 44.96 7.76 3.41
CA VAL A 357 45.81 6.84 2.63
C VAL A 357 47.11 6.52 3.38
N GLU A 358 47.81 7.54 3.88
CA GLU A 358 49.04 7.38 4.69
C GLU A 358 48.80 6.51 5.93
N LEU A 359 47.68 6.72 6.64
CA LEU A 359 47.30 5.90 7.79
C LEU A 359 47.04 4.44 7.41
N GLY A 360 46.37 4.20 6.27
CA GLY A 360 46.13 2.86 5.76
C GLY A 360 47.43 2.12 5.43
N GLU A 361 48.39 2.80 4.80
CA GLU A 361 49.71 2.25 4.52
C GLU A 361 50.49 1.92 5.80
N ARG A 362 50.51 2.83 6.78
CA ARG A 362 51.19 2.63 8.08
C ARG A 362 50.64 1.44 8.85
N LEU A 363 49.33 1.24 8.82
CA LEU A 363 48.64 0.18 9.56
C LEU A 363 48.43 -1.10 8.75
N ASN A 364 48.86 -1.13 7.49
CA ASN A 364 48.60 -2.21 6.54
C ASN A 364 47.10 -2.55 6.43
N LYS A 365 46.27 -1.52 6.33
CA LYS A 365 44.81 -1.60 6.16
C LYS A 365 44.44 -1.21 4.72
N PRO A 366 43.57 -1.98 4.04
CA PRO A 366 43.10 -1.59 2.71
C PRO A 366 42.38 -0.25 2.75
N VAL A 367 42.75 0.66 1.86
CA VAL A 367 42.05 1.92 1.63
C VAL A 367 41.25 1.79 0.34
N VAL A 368 39.95 2.06 0.40
CA VAL A 368 39.02 1.92 -0.73
C VAL A 368 38.38 3.25 -1.07
N ALA A 369 38.24 3.51 -2.37
CA ALA A 369 37.54 4.68 -2.87
C ALA A 369 36.07 4.36 -3.16
N THR A 370 35.15 5.00 -2.43
CA THR A 370 33.70 4.78 -2.52
C THR A 370 32.98 6.04 -2.99
N CYS A 371 31.80 5.89 -3.63
CA CYS A 371 31.06 7.06 -4.13
C CYS A 371 30.05 7.63 -3.14
N ASP A 372 29.62 6.82 -2.16
CA ASP A 372 28.49 7.15 -1.29
C ASP A 372 27.21 7.44 -2.12
N VAL A 373 26.85 6.49 -2.99
CA VAL A 373 25.87 6.70 -4.07
C VAL A 373 24.47 6.95 -3.50
N HIS A 374 23.77 8.00 -3.94
CA HIS A 374 22.35 8.25 -3.59
C HIS A 374 21.41 8.29 -4.80
N TYR A 375 21.95 8.35 -6.01
CA TYR A 375 21.20 8.35 -7.26
C TYR A 375 22.04 7.79 -8.40
N MET A 376 21.40 7.30 -9.47
CA MET A 376 22.10 6.58 -10.53
C MET A 376 22.89 7.50 -11.46
N ASP A 377 22.25 8.55 -11.98
CA ASP A 377 22.84 9.44 -12.98
C ASP A 377 22.96 10.88 -12.47
N PRO A 378 23.93 11.69 -12.94
CA PRO A 378 24.08 13.09 -12.51
C PRO A 378 22.79 13.92 -12.62
N GLY A 379 21.96 13.65 -13.63
CA GLY A 379 20.68 14.33 -13.84
C GLY A 379 19.61 14.00 -12.79
N ASP A 380 19.75 12.91 -12.05
CA ASP A 380 18.81 12.47 -11.02
C ASP A 380 18.94 13.26 -9.71
N ALA A 381 19.98 14.10 -9.58
CA ALA A 381 20.21 14.96 -8.42
C ALA A 381 19.00 15.86 -8.09
N ILE A 382 18.23 16.26 -9.11
CA ILE A 382 17.03 17.09 -8.95
C ILE A 382 15.97 16.40 -8.07
N PHE A 383 15.85 15.07 -8.12
CA PHE A 383 14.87 14.34 -7.31
C PHE A 383 15.24 14.42 -5.82
N ARG A 384 16.52 14.24 -5.51
CA ARG A 384 17.04 14.38 -4.14
C ARG A 384 16.91 15.82 -3.63
N GLU A 385 17.21 16.81 -4.49
CA GLU A 385 17.00 18.23 -4.17
C GLU A 385 15.55 18.52 -3.76
N ILE A 386 14.56 18.02 -4.52
CA ILE A 386 13.14 18.22 -4.23
C ILE A 386 12.77 17.63 -2.86
N LEU A 387 13.28 16.43 -2.54
CA LEU A 387 13.04 15.79 -1.24
C LEU A 387 13.66 16.58 -0.08
N GLN A 388 14.90 17.03 -0.24
CA GLN A 388 15.60 17.81 0.79
C GLN A 388 14.95 19.19 0.99
N ALA A 389 14.50 19.83 -0.08
CA ALA A 389 13.70 21.05 0.02
C ALA A 389 12.42 20.81 0.83
N GLY A 390 11.70 19.72 0.57
CA GLY A 390 10.51 19.32 1.34
C GLY A 390 10.77 19.03 2.82
N GLN A 391 12.02 18.70 3.18
CA GLN A 391 12.47 18.53 4.57
C GLN A 391 12.95 19.84 5.22
N GLY A 392 13.01 20.94 4.48
CA GLY A 392 13.41 22.26 4.98
C GLY A 392 14.90 22.57 4.87
N TYR A 393 15.67 21.81 4.07
CA TYR A 393 17.08 22.12 3.80
C TYR A 393 17.18 23.38 2.93
N LYS A 394 17.96 24.36 3.39
CA LYS A 394 18.08 25.67 2.72
C LYS A 394 19.05 25.67 1.55
N ASP A 395 19.98 24.73 1.52
CA ASP A 395 21.05 24.58 0.55
C ASP A 395 20.82 23.38 -0.38
N SER A 396 19.57 22.91 -0.51
CA SER A 396 19.20 21.74 -1.31
C SER A 396 19.56 21.87 -2.80
N GLU A 397 19.75 23.10 -3.30
CA GLU A 397 20.19 23.36 -4.69
C GLU A 397 21.65 22.98 -4.96
N TYR A 398 22.47 22.89 -3.90
CA TYR A 398 23.89 22.58 -4.01
C TYR A 398 24.16 21.09 -3.73
N GLN A 399 23.53 20.22 -4.52
CA GLN A 399 23.70 18.77 -4.41
C GLN A 399 25.16 18.35 -4.57
N ALA A 400 25.63 17.52 -3.65
CA ALA A 400 26.89 16.80 -3.79
C ALA A 400 26.77 15.78 -4.94
N PRO A 401 27.78 15.60 -5.81
CA PRO A 401 27.74 14.68 -6.94
C PRO A 401 27.91 13.22 -6.49
N VAL A 402 26.92 12.70 -5.77
CA VAL A 402 26.89 11.34 -5.20
C VAL A 402 26.18 10.35 -6.13
N TYR A 403 26.49 10.40 -7.42
CA TYR A 403 25.99 9.44 -8.39
C TYR A 403 26.91 8.21 -8.51
N LEU A 404 26.38 7.11 -9.05
CA LEU A 404 27.18 5.92 -9.33
C LEU A 404 28.21 6.22 -10.43
N ARG A 405 29.49 6.41 -10.06
CA ARG A 405 30.56 6.71 -11.03
C ARG A 405 31.06 5.47 -11.78
N THR A 406 31.55 5.65 -13.00
CA THR A 406 32.32 4.61 -13.70
C THR A 406 33.71 4.45 -13.07
N THR A 407 34.42 3.38 -13.43
CA THR A 407 35.82 3.17 -13.01
C THR A 407 36.72 4.30 -13.50
N GLU A 408 36.54 4.77 -14.74
CA GLU A 408 37.35 5.84 -15.34
C GLU A 408 37.11 7.19 -14.64
N GLU A 409 35.85 7.51 -14.32
CA GLU A 409 35.50 8.71 -13.55
C GLU A 409 36.15 8.70 -12.17
N MET A 410 36.16 7.56 -11.48
CA MET A 410 36.83 7.41 -10.19
C MET A 410 38.36 7.50 -10.30
N LEU A 411 38.97 6.87 -11.30
CA LEU A 411 40.43 6.99 -11.50
C LEU A 411 40.83 8.44 -11.79
N GLY A 412 40.01 9.17 -12.58
CA GLY A 412 40.19 10.59 -12.83
C GLY A 412 40.09 11.45 -11.57
N GLU A 413 39.10 11.17 -10.72
CA GLU A 413 38.89 11.85 -9.44
C GLU A 413 40.09 11.70 -8.49
N PHE A 414 40.66 10.49 -8.39
CA PHE A 414 41.76 10.18 -7.48
C PHE A 414 43.17 10.33 -8.10
N ALA A 415 43.28 10.88 -9.30
CA ALA A 415 44.56 11.02 -10.01
C ALA A 415 45.63 11.82 -9.23
N TYR A 416 45.23 12.67 -8.28
CA TYR A 416 46.14 13.43 -7.41
C TYR A 416 46.94 12.57 -6.41
N LEU A 417 46.60 11.27 -6.26
CA LEU A 417 47.35 10.30 -5.48
C LEU A 417 48.50 9.65 -6.28
N GLY A 418 48.54 9.86 -7.60
CA GLY A 418 49.40 9.12 -8.53
C GLY A 418 48.70 7.87 -9.09
N GLU A 419 49.09 7.46 -10.30
CA GLU A 419 48.42 6.40 -11.08
C GLU A 419 48.33 5.06 -10.32
N GLU A 420 49.44 4.62 -9.72
CA GLU A 420 49.51 3.35 -8.98
C GLU A 420 48.56 3.36 -7.76
N LYS A 421 48.63 4.42 -6.94
CA LYS A 421 47.82 4.50 -5.73
C LYS A 421 46.34 4.71 -6.06
N ALA A 422 46.02 5.51 -7.07
CA ALA A 422 44.65 5.69 -7.55
C ALA A 422 44.07 4.36 -8.03
N PHE A 423 44.82 3.58 -8.81
CA PHE A 423 44.39 2.25 -9.25
C PHE A 423 44.22 1.29 -8.08
N GLU A 424 45.13 1.32 -7.10
CA GLU A 424 45.06 0.49 -5.90
C GLU A 424 43.77 0.74 -5.11
N VAL A 425 43.48 2.01 -4.76
CA VAL A 425 42.32 2.35 -3.92
C VAL A 425 40.98 2.24 -4.67
N VAL A 426 40.96 2.51 -5.98
CA VAL A 426 39.72 2.47 -6.80
C VAL A 426 39.40 1.06 -7.27
N VAL A 427 40.39 0.28 -7.67
CA VAL A 427 40.19 -1.04 -8.32
C VAL A 427 40.70 -2.17 -7.44
N THR A 428 41.98 -2.20 -7.09
CA THR A 428 42.57 -3.37 -6.41
C THR A 428 41.94 -3.65 -5.06
N ASN A 429 41.87 -2.65 -4.18
CA ASN A 429 41.36 -2.80 -2.82
C ASN A 429 39.84 -2.98 -2.80
N THR A 430 39.09 -2.31 -3.69
CA THR A 430 37.63 -2.53 -3.78
C THR A 430 37.30 -3.95 -4.23
N ASN A 431 38.06 -4.48 -5.19
CA ASN A 431 37.95 -5.88 -5.61
C ASN A 431 38.38 -6.86 -4.51
N LEU A 432 39.43 -6.53 -3.74
CA LEU A 432 39.91 -7.33 -2.62
C LEU A 432 38.84 -7.50 -1.54
N ILE A 433 38.21 -6.41 -1.11
CA ILE A 433 37.11 -6.45 -0.13
C ILE A 433 35.95 -7.30 -0.67
N ALA A 434 35.59 -7.11 -1.94
CA ALA A 434 34.54 -7.90 -2.58
C ALA A 434 34.87 -9.41 -2.60
N ASP A 435 36.14 -9.79 -2.79
CA ASP A 435 36.58 -11.19 -2.81
C ASP A 435 36.63 -11.84 -1.42
N MET A 436 36.79 -11.04 -0.36
CA MET A 436 36.78 -11.52 1.03
C MET A 436 35.40 -11.92 1.55
N ILE A 437 34.34 -11.51 0.84
CA ILE A 437 32.94 -11.74 1.19
C ILE A 437 32.45 -13.03 0.51
N GLU A 438 31.49 -13.74 1.08
CA GLU A 438 30.87 -14.92 0.46
C GLU A 438 29.59 -14.54 -0.30
N ASN A 439 28.97 -15.50 -1.00
CA ASN A 439 27.61 -15.28 -1.51
C ASN A 439 26.61 -15.51 -0.36
N VAL A 440 25.87 -14.45 -0.03
CA VAL A 440 24.93 -14.40 1.09
C VAL A 440 23.51 -14.39 0.52
N GLU A 441 22.60 -15.07 1.20
CA GLU A 441 21.19 -15.12 0.84
C GLU A 441 20.37 -14.45 1.96
N PRO A 442 19.90 -13.21 1.76
CA PRO A 442 19.15 -12.44 2.76
C PRO A 442 17.92 -13.13 3.33
N ILE A 443 17.19 -13.85 2.49
CA ILE A 443 15.97 -14.59 2.83
C ILE A 443 16.13 -16.02 2.34
N PRO A 444 16.07 -17.03 3.22
CA PRO A 444 16.28 -18.41 2.84
C PRO A 444 15.20 -18.92 1.90
N ASP A 445 15.60 -19.79 0.96
CA ASP A 445 14.67 -20.55 0.15
C ASP A 445 13.87 -21.61 0.95
N GLY A 446 12.72 -22.01 0.41
CA GLY A 446 11.79 -22.98 1.00
C GLY A 446 10.67 -22.38 1.85
N THR A 447 9.91 -23.27 2.50
CA THR A 447 8.80 -22.95 3.42
C THR A 447 9.06 -23.63 4.76
N TYR A 448 8.85 -22.92 5.86
CA TYR A 448 9.20 -23.31 7.22
C TYR A 448 7.94 -23.28 8.12
N PRO A 449 7.08 -24.30 8.04
CA PRO A 449 5.82 -24.32 8.77
C PRO A 449 6.02 -24.57 10.28
N PRO A 450 5.18 -24.00 11.15
CA PRO A 450 5.18 -24.34 12.57
C PRO A 450 4.66 -25.76 12.81
N HIS A 451 5.08 -26.37 13.93
CA HIS A 451 4.63 -27.70 14.35
C HIS A 451 3.87 -27.60 15.66
N ILE A 452 2.70 -28.26 15.75
CA ILE A 452 1.92 -28.43 16.97
C ILE A 452 1.67 -29.93 17.15
N GLU A 453 2.15 -30.47 18.27
CA GLU A 453 1.97 -31.88 18.61
C GLU A 453 0.47 -32.21 18.72
N GLY A 454 0.04 -33.33 18.12
CA GLY A 454 -1.35 -33.79 18.18
C GLY A 454 -2.33 -33.10 17.21
N ALA A 455 -1.89 -32.10 16.43
CA ALA A 455 -2.79 -31.30 15.58
C ALA A 455 -3.54 -32.12 14.53
N GLU A 456 -2.91 -33.14 13.94
CA GLU A 456 -3.52 -34.04 12.95
C GLU A 456 -4.58 -34.95 13.57
N GLN A 457 -4.31 -35.51 14.75
CA GLN A 457 -5.25 -36.36 15.46
C GLN A 457 -6.45 -35.56 15.97
N ASP A 458 -6.21 -34.33 16.43
CA ASP A 458 -7.27 -33.45 16.91
C ASP A 458 -8.20 -32.99 15.79
N ILE A 459 -7.67 -32.56 14.64
CA ILE A 459 -8.53 -32.14 13.52
C ILE A 459 -9.40 -33.29 13.03
N GLU A 460 -8.84 -34.51 12.92
CA GLU A 460 -9.59 -35.70 12.53
C GLU A 460 -10.71 -36.02 13.53
N ARG A 461 -10.35 -36.12 14.82
CA ARG A 461 -11.29 -36.41 15.90
C ARG A 461 -12.44 -35.41 15.95
N LEU A 462 -12.13 -34.11 15.96
CA LEU A 462 -13.15 -33.04 16.03
C LEU A 462 -14.06 -33.04 14.80
N THR A 463 -13.51 -33.30 13.62
CA THR A 463 -14.28 -33.37 12.37
C THR A 463 -15.28 -34.52 12.42
N TYR A 464 -14.83 -35.72 12.79
CA TYR A 464 -15.69 -36.91 12.87
C TYR A 464 -16.72 -36.82 14.00
N GLU A 465 -16.37 -36.24 15.16
CA GLU A 465 -17.33 -35.96 16.25
C GLU A 465 -18.46 -35.07 15.75
N ARG A 466 -18.14 -33.92 15.14
CA ARG A 466 -19.15 -32.95 14.70
C ARG A 466 -19.98 -33.45 13.52
N VAL A 467 -19.38 -34.09 12.52
CA VAL A 467 -20.12 -34.52 11.33
C VAL A 467 -21.16 -35.60 11.67
N LYS A 468 -20.83 -36.50 12.60
CA LYS A 468 -21.78 -37.51 13.12
C LYS A 468 -22.91 -36.87 13.91
N GLU A 469 -22.61 -35.83 14.69
CA GLU A 469 -23.63 -35.06 15.41
C GLU A 469 -24.63 -34.39 14.44
N LEU A 470 -24.17 -33.93 13.27
CA LEU A 470 -25.01 -33.22 12.30
C LEU A 470 -25.75 -34.15 11.34
N TYR A 471 -25.10 -35.21 10.85
CA TYR A 471 -25.60 -36.07 9.75
C TYR A 471 -25.81 -37.54 10.13
N GLY A 472 -25.53 -37.94 11.37
CA GLY A 472 -25.74 -39.30 11.88
C GLY A 472 -24.56 -40.25 11.67
N ASP A 473 -24.75 -41.51 12.08
CA ASP A 473 -23.80 -42.61 11.89
C ASP A 473 -24.58 -43.88 11.49
N PRO A 474 -24.41 -44.43 10.28
CA PRO A 474 -23.42 -44.07 9.25
C PRO A 474 -23.72 -42.72 8.55
N LEU A 475 -22.67 -42.08 8.04
CA LEU A 475 -22.78 -40.82 7.31
C LEU A 475 -23.41 -41.03 5.92
N PRO A 476 -24.15 -40.03 5.40
CA PRO A 476 -24.53 -40.00 3.99
C PRO A 476 -23.28 -40.04 3.10
N GLU A 477 -23.34 -40.81 2.02
CA GLU A 477 -22.17 -41.09 1.16
C GLU A 477 -21.49 -39.82 0.63
N LEU A 478 -22.29 -38.82 0.22
CA LEU A 478 -21.78 -37.52 -0.24
C LEU A 478 -20.95 -36.80 0.84
N VAL A 479 -21.43 -36.82 2.09
CA VAL A 479 -20.77 -36.19 3.23
C VAL A 479 -19.49 -36.95 3.58
N ARG A 480 -19.55 -38.30 3.60
CA ARG A 480 -18.40 -39.17 3.88
C ARG A 480 -17.26 -38.91 2.89
N GLN A 481 -17.56 -38.92 1.59
CA GLN A 481 -16.58 -38.66 0.53
C GLN A 481 -15.97 -37.25 0.65
N ARG A 482 -16.79 -36.24 0.98
CA ARG A 482 -16.30 -34.87 1.18
C ARG A 482 -15.31 -34.78 2.33
N VAL A 483 -15.64 -35.36 3.49
CA VAL A 483 -14.79 -35.34 4.70
C VAL A 483 -13.47 -36.08 4.45
N GLU A 484 -13.51 -37.30 3.92
CA GLU A 484 -12.31 -38.11 3.65
C GLU A 484 -11.35 -37.40 2.68
N ARG A 485 -11.89 -36.79 1.62
CA ARG A 485 -11.11 -36.04 0.63
C ARG A 485 -10.46 -34.80 1.23
N GLU A 486 -11.22 -34.00 1.97
CA GLU A 486 -10.70 -32.76 2.57
C GLU A 486 -9.68 -33.04 3.67
N LEU A 487 -10.00 -33.92 4.63
CA LEU A 487 -9.06 -34.29 5.70
C LEU A 487 -7.76 -34.88 5.14
N GLY A 488 -7.87 -35.79 4.16
CA GLY A 488 -6.72 -36.37 3.50
C GLY A 488 -5.81 -35.32 2.87
N SER A 489 -6.37 -34.31 2.21
CA SER A 489 -5.60 -33.21 1.62
C SER A 489 -4.98 -32.29 2.68
N ILE A 490 -5.72 -31.92 3.72
CA ILE A 490 -5.25 -31.01 4.80
C ILE A 490 -4.08 -31.64 5.56
N ILE A 491 -4.19 -32.92 5.92
CA ILE A 491 -3.17 -33.64 6.69
C ILE A 491 -1.94 -33.91 5.81
N LYS A 492 -2.13 -34.46 4.60
CA LYS A 492 -1.02 -34.78 3.68
C LYS A 492 -0.14 -33.57 3.36
N ASN A 493 -0.74 -32.39 3.25
CA ASN A 493 -0.04 -31.15 2.92
C ASN A 493 0.40 -30.34 4.16
N GLY A 494 0.21 -30.86 5.38
CA GLY A 494 0.72 -30.24 6.61
C GLY A 494 -0.05 -29.02 7.10
N PHE A 495 -1.31 -28.82 6.66
CA PHE A 495 -2.11 -27.64 7.02
C PHE A 495 -2.94 -27.81 8.31
N SER A 496 -2.88 -28.98 8.96
CA SER A 496 -3.59 -29.26 10.22
C SER A 496 -3.29 -28.23 11.30
N VAL A 497 -2.04 -27.79 11.40
CA VAL A 497 -1.58 -26.78 12.37
C VAL A 497 -2.34 -25.46 12.18
N MET A 498 -2.41 -24.95 10.95
CA MET A 498 -3.16 -23.73 10.59
C MET A 498 -4.62 -23.80 11.04
N TYR A 499 -5.30 -24.90 10.73
CA TYR A 499 -6.70 -25.11 11.11
C TYR A 499 -6.88 -25.09 12.63
N MET A 500 -6.00 -25.76 13.37
CA MET A 500 -6.08 -25.82 14.83
C MET A 500 -5.85 -24.45 15.49
N ILE A 501 -4.95 -23.62 14.94
CA ILE A 501 -4.71 -22.27 15.43
C ILE A 501 -5.92 -21.38 15.16
N ALA A 502 -6.43 -21.38 13.93
CA ALA A 502 -7.61 -20.61 13.54
C ALA A 502 -8.80 -20.97 14.43
N ARG A 503 -9.03 -22.26 14.68
CA ARG A 503 -10.06 -22.74 15.62
C ARG A 503 -9.86 -22.18 17.03
N LYS A 504 -8.64 -22.26 17.58
CA LYS A 504 -8.35 -21.74 18.93
C LYS A 504 -8.62 -20.24 19.03
N LEU A 505 -8.24 -19.47 18.01
CA LEU A 505 -8.51 -18.02 17.93
C LEU A 505 -10.01 -17.73 17.90
N VAL A 506 -10.77 -18.43 17.05
CA VAL A 506 -12.23 -18.26 16.97
C VAL A 506 -12.90 -18.63 18.29
N GLN A 507 -12.53 -19.77 18.89
CA GLN A 507 -13.08 -20.21 20.18
C GLN A 507 -12.78 -19.23 21.31
N LYS A 508 -11.57 -18.66 21.37
CA LYS A 508 -11.21 -17.66 22.37
C LYS A 508 -12.04 -16.39 22.21
N SER A 509 -12.22 -15.90 20.98
CA SER A 509 -13.07 -14.74 20.70
C SER A 509 -14.52 -14.99 21.13
N LEU A 510 -15.07 -16.16 20.78
CA LEU A 510 -16.43 -16.54 21.15
C LEU A 510 -16.60 -16.68 22.67
N SER A 511 -15.64 -17.27 23.39
CA SER A 511 -15.70 -17.37 24.86
C SER A 511 -15.65 -16.01 25.54
N ASP A 512 -14.99 -15.04 24.90
CA ASP A 512 -14.88 -13.67 25.39
C ASP A 512 -16.06 -12.79 24.94
N GLY A 513 -17.04 -13.37 24.23
CA GLY A 513 -18.29 -12.72 23.83
C GLY A 513 -18.28 -12.10 22.43
N TYR A 514 -17.21 -12.21 21.67
CA TYR A 514 -17.08 -11.60 20.34
C TYR A 514 -17.25 -12.63 19.22
N LEU A 515 -18.25 -12.41 18.36
CA LEU A 515 -18.42 -13.18 17.14
C LEU A 515 -17.20 -12.98 16.21
N VAL A 516 -16.87 -14.00 15.43
CA VAL A 516 -15.85 -13.90 14.37
C VAL A 516 -16.54 -14.09 13.02
N GLY A 517 -16.41 -13.09 12.15
CA GLY A 517 -16.87 -13.17 10.78
C GLY A 517 -15.95 -14.09 9.96
N SER A 518 -16.55 -14.97 9.16
CA SER A 518 -15.81 -15.75 8.17
C SER A 518 -15.32 -14.86 7.03
N ARG A 519 -14.13 -15.11 6.51
CA ARG A 519 -13.58 -14.36 5.37
C ARG A 519 -12.75 -15.26 4.45
N GLY A 520 -12.69 -14.86 3.18
CA GLY A 520 -11.76 -15.44 2.22
C GLY A 520 -12.20 -16.80 1.70
N SER A 521 -11.24 -17.66 1.36
CA SER A 521 -11.55 -18.98 0.79
C SER A 521 -11.68 -20.12 1.79
N VAL A 522 -11.42 -19.89 3.09
CA VAL A 522 -11.54 -20.97 4.09
C VAL A 522 -12.97 -21.52 4.18
N GLY A 523 -13.98 -20.70 3.88
CA GLY A 523 -15.39 -21.12 3.78
C GLY A 523 -15.68 -22.11 2.65
N SER A 524 -14.72 -22.41 1.78
CA SER A 524 -14.81 -23.51 0.80
C SER A 524 -14.55 -24.89 1.45
N SER A 525 -13.97 -24.95 2.65
CA SER A 525 -13.67 -26.19 3.36
C SER A 525 -14.80 -26.60 4.30
N PHE A 526 -15.37 -27.77 4.05
CA PHE A 526 -16.36 -28.38 4.94
C PHE A 526 -15.73 -28.79 6.27
N VAL A 527 -14.46 -29.20 6.28
CA VAL A 527 -13.70 -29.48 7.53
C VAL A 527 -13.58 -28.21 8.37
N ALA A 528 -13.32 -27.05 7.76
CA ALA A 528 -13.26 -25.77 8.48
C ALA A 528 -14.60 -25.42 9.15
N TYR A 529 -15.72 -25.71 8.48
CA TYR A 529 -17.06 -25.56 9.05
C TYR A 529 -17.28 -26.50 10.25
N LEU A 530 -16.93 -27.77 10.10
CA LEU A 530 -17.12 -28.79 11.14
C LEU A 530 -16.34 -28.49 12.42
N ILE A 531 -15.11 -27.99 12.32
CA ILE A 531 -14.31 -27.67 13.51
C ILE A 531 -14.52 -26.25 14.04
N GLY A 532 -15.40 -25.47 13.40
CA GLY A 532 -15.85 -24.16 13.89
C GLY A 532 -14.94 -22.98 13.53
N ILE A 533 -14.19 -23.06 12.43
CA ILE A 533 -13.41 -21.93 11.90
C ILE A 533 -14.32 -20.98 11.10
N THR A 534 -15.28 -21.53 10.36
CA THR A 534 -16.19 -20.79 9.50
C THR A 534 -17.64 -21.19 9.71
N GLU A 535 -18.56 -20.26 9.49
CA GLU A 535 -20.01 -20.51 9.49
C GLU A 535 -20.53 -20.96 8.11
N VAL A 536 -19.70 -20.90 7.06
CA VAL A 536 -20.09 -21.26 5.69
C VAL A 536 -20.02 -22.77 5.50
N ASN A 537 -21.17 -23.41 5.25
CA ASN A 537 -21.24 -24.83 4.90
C ASN A 537 -21.11 -25.04 3.39
N SER A 538 -19.96 -25.53 2.94
CA SER A 538 -19.62 -25.68 1.52
C SER A 538 -20.25 -26.88 0.81
N LEU A 539 -21.08 -27.67 1.50
CA LEU A 539 -21.84 -28.75 0.88
C LEU A 539 -22.90 -28.20 -0.12
N PRO A 540 -23.38 -29.04 -1.05
CA PRO A 540 -24.54 -28.71 -1.88
C PRO A 540 -25.77 -28.35 -1.04
N SER A 541 -26.71 -27.63 -1.63
CA SER A 541 -27.99 -27.29 -1.03
C SER A 541 -28.69 -28.52 -0.46
N HIS A 542 -29.12 -28.49 0.80
CA HIS A 542 -29.73 -29.64 1.46
C HIS A 542 -30.62 -29.28 2.65
N TYR A 543 -31.48 -30.24 3.03
CA TYR A 543 -32.13 -30.27 4.33
C TYR A 543 -31.39 -31.17 5.31
N ARG A 544 -31.45 -30.84 6.60
CA ARG A 544 -31.06 -31.73 7.70
C ARG A 544 -31.99 -31.61 8.90
N CYS A 545 -32.24 -32.72 9.61
CA CYS A 545 -33.03 -32.73 10.83
C CYS A 545 -32.15 -32.68 12.08
N GLY A 546 -32.36 -31.67 12.94
CA GLY A 546 -31.63 -31.55 14.21
C GLY A 546 -31.85 -32.73 15.17
N LYS A 547 -33.01 -33.40 15.09
CA LYS A 547 -33.43 -34.48 15.99
C LYS A 547 -33.04 -35.87 15.50
N CYS A 548 -33.57 -36.33 14.36
CA CYS A 548 -33.36 -37.69 13.86
C CYS A 548 -32.23 -37.83 12.83
N LYS A 549 -31.54 -36.72 12.52
CA LYS A 549 -30.38 -36.66 11.60
C LYS A 549 -30.66 -37.05 10.14
N TYR A 550 -31.93 -37.16 9.75
CA TYR A 550 -32.33 -37.25 8.34
C TYR A 550 -31.76 -36.09 7.52
N SER A 551 -31.25 -36.37 6.32
CA SER A 551 -30.74 -35.38 5.37
C SER A 551 -31.17 -35.67 3.92
N GLU A 552 -31.38 -34.63 3.13
CA GLU A 552 -31.80 -34.68 1.72
C GLU A 552 -31.01 -33.64 0.92
N PHE A 553 -30.22 -34.08 -0.07
CA PHE A 553 -29.29 -33.24 -0.85
C PHE A 553 -29.80 -32.98 -2.28
N PHE A 554 -29.50 -31.79 -2.80
CA PHE A 554 -29.88 -31.32 -4.15
C PHE A 554 -28.65 -30.95 -4.98
N ASP A 555 -27.72 -31.89 -5.15
CA ASP A 555 -26.43 -31.71 -5.84
C ASP A 555 -26.52 -31.69 -7.38
N LYS A 556 -27.69 -32.01 -7.94
CA LYS A 556 -27.93 -32.10 -9.40
C LYS A 556 -28.96 -31.11 -9.92
N ASP A 557 -29.55 -30.30 -9.04
CA ASP A 557 -30.59 -29.35 -9.41
C ASP A 557 -30.01 -27.93 -9.49
N ALA A 558 -29.60 -27.55 -10.70
CA ALA A 558 -29.04 -26.22 -10.97
C ALA A 558 -30.05 -25.07 -10.77
N SER A 559 -31.34 -25.36 -10.55
CA SER A 559 -32.34 -24.32 -10.25
C SER A 559 -32.26 -23.81 -8.80
N ILE A 560 -31.58 -24.52 -7.91
CA ILE A 560 -31.44 -24.16 -6.50
C ILE A 560 -30.08 -23.50 -6.28
N GLY A 561 -30.06 -22.16 -6.14
CA GLY A 561 -28.82 -21.40 -6.00
C GLY A 561 -28.09 -21.65 -4.67
N CYS A 562 -28.83 -21.76 -3.55
CA CYS A 562 -28.28 -22.19 -2.26
C CYS A 562 -29.38 -22.82 -1.37
N GLY A 563 -28.97 -23.52 -0.32
CA GLY A 563 -29.89 -24.20 0.59
C GLY A 563 -30.88 -23.28 1.29
N PHE A 564 -30.53 -22.02 1.54
CA PHE A 564 -31.41 -21.05 2.21
C PHE A 564 -32.60 -20.61 1.35
N ASP A 565 -32.54 -20.85 0.03
CA ASP A 565 -33.64 -20.60 -0.90
C ASP A 565 -34.68 -21.73 -0.91
N LEU A 566 -34.40 -22.85 -0.23
CA LEU A 566 -35.34 -23.96 -0.09
C LEU A 566 -36.58 -23.52 0.71
N PRO A 567 -37.78 -24.02 0.34
CA PRO A 567 -38.99 -23.77 1.12
C PRO A 567 -38.92 -24.43 2.50
N ASP A 568 -39.69 -23.93 3.47
CA ASP A 568 -39.76 -24.59 4.77
C ASP A 568 -40.44 -25.96 4.63
N LYS A 569 -39.84 -26.99 5.23
CA LYS A 569 -40.27 -28.39 5.13
C LYS A 569 -40.14 -29.08 6.48
N ASN A 570 -41.08 -29.96 6.82
CA ASN A 570 -40.98 -30.80 8.01
C ASN A 570 -40.28 -32.12 7.68
N CYS A 571 -39.58 -32.67 8.67
CA CYS A 571 -38.84 -33.91 8.52
C CYS A 571 -39.80 -35.07 8.23
N PRO A 572 -39.59 -35.83 7.15
CA PRO A 572 -40.48 -36.94 6.79
C PRO A 572 -40.38 -38.12 7.78
N VAL A 573 -39.36 -38.14 8.64
CA VAL A 573 -39.12 -39.22 9.61
C VAL A 573 -39.72 -38.90 10.98
N CYS A 574 -39.47 -37.69 11.51
CA CYS A 574 -39.86 -37.34 12.89
C CYS A 574 -40.77 -36.11 13.02
N GLY A 575 -41.16 -35.47 11.93
CA GLY A 575 -42.07 -34.33 11.90
C GLY A 575 -41.47 -32.96 12.31
N GLU A 576 -40.24 -32.94 12.82
CA GLU A 576 -39.55 -31.71 13.22
C GLU A 576 -39.26 -30.81 12.01
N PRO A 577 -39.36 -29.47 12.12
CA PRO A 577 -38.91 -28.57 11.05
C PRO A 577 -37.48 -28.88 10.62
N LEU A 578 -37.26 -28.97 9.31
CA LEU A 578 -35.93 -29.21 8.74
C LEU A 578 -35.12 -27.92 8.73
N ILE A 579 -33.82 -28.06 8.99
CA ILE A 579 -32.83 -27.00 8.84
C ILE A 579 -32.37 -27.00 7.38
N LYS A 580 -32.30 -25.80 6.80
CA LYS A 580 -31.83 -25.54 5.43
C LYS A 580 -30.37 -25.12 5.47
N ASP A 581 -29.53 -25.70 4.61
CA ASP A 581 -28.09 -25.45 4.65
C ASP A 581 -27.41 -25.77 3.30
N GLY A 582 -26.15 -25.37 3.15
CA GLY A 582 -25.33 -25.65 1.97
C GLY A 582 -25.27 -24.51 0.95
N TYR A 583 -24.06 -24.07 0.63
CA TYR A 583 -23.77 -23.00 -0.33
C TYR A 583 -23.28 -23.50 -1.68
N ASP A 584 -23.05 -24.81 -1.83
CA ASP A 584 -22.47 -25.44 -3.00
C ASP A 584 -21.16 -24.77 -3.45
N ILE A 585 -20.09 -25.02 -2.68
CA ILE A 585 -18.77 -24.41 -2.88
C ILE A 585 -17.69 -25.50 -3.00
N PRO A 586 -16.90 -25.51 -4.08
CA PRO A 586 -15.83 -26.49 -4.27
C PRO A 586 -14.66 -26.24 -3.31
N PHE A 587 -14.10 -27.30 -2.75
CA PHE A 587 -12.98 -27.26 -1.81
C PHE A 587 -11.70 -26.74 -2.46
N GLU A 588 -11.53 -27.04 -3.74
CA GLU A 588 -10.35 -26.77 -4.55
C GLU A 588 -10.12 -25.26 -4.74
N THR A 589 -11.16 -24.44 -4.54
CA THR A 589 -11.02 -22.99 -4.43
C THR A 589 -10.09 -22.57 -3.29
N PHE A 590 -9.99 -23.37 -2.23
CA PHE A 590 -9.11 -23.12 -1.09
C PHE A 590 -7.70 -23.63 -1.34
N LEU A 591 -7.53 -24.95 -1.52
CA LEU A 591 -6.22 -25.63 -1.54
C LEU A 591 -5.73 -26.09 -2.93
N GLY A 592 -6.47 -25.79 -4.00
CA GLY A 592 -6.19 -26.39 -5.31
C GLY A 592 -6.55 -27.87 -5.35
N PHE A 593 -6.06 -28.57 -6.37
CA PHE A 593 -6.31 -30.01 -6.54
C PHE A 593 -5.23 -30.86 -5.87
N ASP A 594 -3.98 -30.42 -5.91
CA ASP A 594 -2.82 -31.20 -5.42
C ASP A 594 -2.19 -30.59 -4.15
N GLY A 595 -2.83 -29.60 -3.52
CA GLY A 595 -2.22 -28.82 -2.43
C GLY A 595 -1.15 -27.84 -2.93
N ASP A 596 -1.16 -27.54 -4.23
CA ASP A 596 -0.22 -26.66 -4.94
C ASP A 596 -0.43 -25.17 -4.60
N LYS A 597 -1.47 -24.86 -3.84
CA LYS A 597 -1.77 -23.52 -3.35
C LYS A 597 -1.62 -23.48 -1.83
N GLU A 598 -0.76 -22.56 -1.36
CA GLU A 598 -0.67 -22.22 0.05
C GLU A 598 -2.01 -21.58 0.51
N PRO A 599 -2.66 -22.13 1.55
CA PRO A 599 -3.91 -21.61 2.07
C PRO A 599 -3.68 -20.30 2.84
N ASP A 600 -4.64 -19.39 2.75
CA ASP A 600 -4.72 -18.19 3.60
C ASP A 600 -6.01 -18.28 4.42
N ILE A 601 -5.89 -18.31 5.75
CA ILE A 601 -7.06 -18.33 6.65
C ILE A 601 -7.29 -16.91 7.15
N ASP A 602 -8.27 -16.27 6.55
CA ASP A 602 -8.72 -14.93 6.91
C ASP A 602 -9.83 -15.01 7.97
N LEU A 603 -9.68 -14.28 9.06
CA LEU A 603 -10.69 -14.17 10.12
C LEU A 603 -11.00 -12.70 10.42
N ASN A 604 -12.28 -12.32 10.36
CA ASN A 604 -12.74 -10.99 10.71
C ASN A 604 -13.15 -10.96 12.19
N PHE A 605 -12.28 -10.44 13.05
CA PHE A 605 -12.58 -10.14 14.44
C PHE A 605 -13.20 -8.74 14.56
N SER A 606 -13.89 -8.47 15.66
CA SER A 606 -14.24 -7.09 16.01
C SER A 606 -12.97 -6.24 16.09
N GLY A 607 -13.02 -5.01 15.58
CA GLY A 607 -11.94 -4.04 15.72
C GLY A 607 -11.52 -3.81 17.19
N GLU A 608 -12.46 -3.88 18.13
CA GLU A 608 -12.21 -3.77 19.57
C GLU A 608 -11.46 -4.98 20.14
N TYR A 609 -11.62 -6.16 19.52
CA TYR A 609 -11.06 -7.42 19.99
C TYR A 609 -9.76 -7.80 19.28
N GLN A 610 -9.49 -7.22 18.11
CA GLN A 610 -8.39 -7.61 17.24
C GLN A 610 -7.03 -7.67 17.95
N SER A 611 -6.71 -6.66 18.76
CA SER A 611 -5.44 -6.61 19.50
C SER A 611 -5.32 -7.74 20.55
N ARG A 612 -6.43 -8.17 21.15
CA ARG A 612 -6.45 -9.32 22.07
C ARG A 612 -6.26 -10.63 21.31
N ALA A 613 -6.84 -10.76 20.12
CA ALA A 613 -6.62 -11.92 19.26
C ALA A 613 -5.15 -12.02 18.82
N HIS A 614 -4.48 -10.89 18.53
CA HIS A 614 -3.03 -10.88 18.27
C HIS A 614 -2.23 -11.32 19.48
N LYS A 615 -2.47 -10.76 20.68
CA LYS A 615 -1.78 -11.18 21.90
C LYS A 615 -1.98 -12.67 22.23
N TYR A 616 -3.16 -13.21 21.95
CA TYR A 616 -3.39 -14.64 22.13
C TYR A 616 -2.52 -15.52 21.22
N THR A 617 -2.05 -15.02 20.07
CA THR A 617 -1.05 -15.78 19.27
C THR A 617 0.29 -15.90 19.99
N GLU A 618 0.72 -14.89 20.75
CA GLU A 618 1.92 -14.98 21.61
C GLU A 618 1.72 -16.02 22.72
N GLU A 619 0.52 -16.14 23.29
CA GLU A 619 0.22 -17.19 24.27
C GLU A 619 0.27 -18.60 23.65
N LEU A 620 -0.12 -18.74 22.37
CA LEU A 620 -0.11 -20.03 21.67
C LEU A 620 1.28 -20.47 21.22
N PHE A 621 2.14 -19.54 20.83
CA PHE A 621 3.47 -19.82 20.24
C PHE A 621 4.64 -19.40 21.11
N GLY A 622 4.41 -18.69 22.21
CA GLY A 622 5.45 -18.09 23.02
C GLY A 622 5.90 -16.71 22.53
N GLU A 623 6.33 -15.90 23.49
CA GLU A 623 6.94 -14.60 23.24
C GLU A 623 8.16 -14.74 22.32
N GLY A 624 8.29 -13.86 21.32
CA GLY A 624 9.38 -13.88 20.34
C GLY A 624 9.19 -14.86 19.17
N TYR A 625 8.05 -15.55 19.06
CA TYR A 625 7.72 -16.41 17.92
C TYR A 625 6.58 -15.86 17.04
N THR A 626 5.95 -14.76 17.44
CA THR A 626 4.90 -14.10 16.66
C THR A 626 5.21 -12.63 16.51
N PHE A 627 5.13 -12.13 15.28
CA PHE A 627 5.42 -10.74 14.96
C PHE A 627 4.34 -10.15 14.07
N ARG A 628 4.04 -8.88 14.24
CA ARG A 628 3.17 -8.17 13.30
C ARG A 628 3.91 -8.06 11.96
N ALA A 629 3.25 -8.34 10.85
CA ALA A 629 3.87 -8.06 9.55
C ALA A 629 4.08 -6.54 9.40
N GLY A 630 5.32 -6.13 9.12
CA GLY A 630 5.65 -4.73 8.83
C GLY A 630 5.19 -4.30 7.45
N THR A 631 5.01 -2.98 7.28
CA THR A 631 4.78 -2.36 5.97
C THR A 631 5.76 -1.21 5.76
N ILE A 632 6.16 -1.00 4.51
CA ILE A 632 7.01 0.13 4.11
C ILE A 632 6.13 1.10 3.33
N ALA A 633 5.95 2.30 3.88
CA ALA A 633 5.19 3.35 3.23
C ALA A 633 6.12 4.20 2.37
N THR A 634 5.91 4.17 1.07
CA THR A 634 6.67 4.93 0.08
C THR A 634 5.92 6.19 -0.36
N ILE A 635 6.64 7.12 -0.99
CA ILE A 635 6.02 8.29 -1.63
C ILE A 635 5.21 7.81 -2.85
N ALA A 636 3.89 7.94 -2.77
CA ALA A 636 2.97 7.71 -3.89
C ALA A 636 2.72 9.00 -4.70
N ASP A 637 2.17 8.85 -5.92
CA ASP A 637 1.99 9.92 -6.91
C ASP A 637 1.45 11.25 -6.34
N LYS A 638 0.39 11.20 -5.52
CA LYS A 638 -0.22 12.41 -4.93
C LYS A 638 0.74 13.16 -4.01
N THR A 639 1.52 12.43 -3.22
CA THR A 639 2.49 13.03 -2.28
C THR A 639 3.69 13.57 -3.06
N ALA A 640 4.19 12.83 -4.04
CA ALA A 640 5.25 13.29 -4.93
C ALA A 640 4.86 14.58 -5.67
N TYR A 641 3.65 14.63 -6.24
CA TYR A 641 3.11 15.82 -6.89
C TYR A 641 3.03 17.01 -5.93
N GLY A 642 2.67 16.77 -4.66
CA GLY A 642 2.68 17.77 -3.60
C GLY A 642 4.08 18.34 -3.32
N PHE A 643 5.10 17.48 -3.20
CA PHE A 643 6.49 17.92 -2.99
C PHE A 643 7.01 18.76 -4.16
N VAL A 644 6.82 18.30 -5.39
CA VAL A 644 7.26 19.03 -6.59
C VAL A 644 6.55 20.38 -6.71
N LYS A 645 5.24 20.42 -6.45
CA LYS A 645 4.48 21.67 -6.53
C LYS A 645 4.93 22.67 -5.47
N ASN A 646 5.11 22.24 -4.22
CA ASN A 646 5.63 23.10 -3.17
C ASN A 646 7.04 23.62 -3.50
N TYR A 647 7.90 22.75 -4.04
CA TYR A 647 9.25 23.11 -4.50
C TYR A 647 9.22 24.23 -5.56
N PHE A 648 8.32 24.12 -6.55
CA PHE A 648 8.12 25.15 -7.56
C PHE A 648 7.50 26.44 -6.99
N ASP A 649 6.48 26.32 -6.14
CA ASP A 649 5.77 27.47 -5.56
C ASP A 649 6.72 28.32 -4.67
N GLU A 650 7.54 27.68 -3.83
CA GLU A 650 8.52 28.34 -2.97
C GLU A 650 9.59 29.10 -3.78
N ARG A 651 10.01 28.52 -4.91
CA ARG A 651 11.02 29.08 -5.81
C ARG A 651 10.43 29.97 -6.91
N LYS A 652 9.11 30.11 -6.95
CA LYS A 652 8.37 30.86 -7.99
C LYS A 652 8.70 30.39 -9.42
N ILE A 653 8.93 29.10 -9.58
CA ILE A 653 9.20 28.47 -10.88
C ILE A 653 7.86 28.13 -11.53
N VAL A 654 7.66 28.56 -12.77
CA VAL A 654 6.49 28.17 -13.57
C VAL A 654 6.88 26.96 -14.40
N ALA A 655 6.39 25.78 -14.01
CA ALA A 655 6.62 24.53 -14.73
C ALA A 655 5.35 24.06 -15.45
N THR A 656 5.53 23.30 -16.52
CA THR A 656 4.42 22.61 -17.19
C THR A 656 3.94 21.44 -16.34
N LYS A 657 2.73 20.97 -16.61
CA LYS A 657 2.17 19.75 -16.03
C LYS A 657 3.03 18.54 -16.41
N ALA A 658 3.49 18.46 -17.65
CA ALA A 658 4.40 17.40 -18.11
C ALA A 658 5.67 17.35 -17.25
N GLU A 659 6.26 18.51 -16.93
CA GLU A 659 7.47 18.58 -16.11
C GLU A 659 7.18 18.22 -14.65
N THR A 660 6.06 18.72 -14.11
CA THR A 660 5.62 18.39 -12.75
C THR A 660 5.41 16.87 -12.59
N GLU A 661 4.80 16.23 -13.59
CA GLU A 661 4.57 14.77 -13.57
C GLU A 661 5.87 13.98 -13.76
N ARG A 662 6.81 14.43 -14.60
CA ARG A 662 8.15 13.82 -14.73
C ARG A 662 8.87 13.82 -13.38
N LEU A 663 8.97 14.99 -12.76
CA LEU A 663 9.67 15.14 -11.48
C LEU A 663 8.97 14.37 -10.36
N ALA A 664 7.63 14.36 -10.36
CA ALA A 664 6.87 13.60 -9.39
C ALA A 664 7.15 12.10 -9.54
N ALA A 665 7.18 11.56 -10.77
CA ALA A 665 7.50 10.17 -11.02
C ALA A 665 8.88 9.77 -10.48
N GLY A 666 9.90 10.63 -10.66
CA GLY A 666 11.25 10.40 -10.11
C GLY A 666 11.34 10.47 -8.58
N CYS A 667 10.33 11.01 -7.91
CA CYS A 667 10.23 11.03 -6.44
C CYS A 667 9.39 9.87 -5.87
N THR A 668 8.79 9.01 -6.71
CA THR A 668 7.97 7.88 -6.25
C THR A 668 8.81 6.68 -5.81
N GLY A 669 8.24 5.82 -4.96
CA GLY A 669 8.91 4.59 -4.49
C GLY A 669 9.90 4.80 -3.34
N ILE A 670 10.33 6.04 -3.10
CA ILE A 670 11.23 6.41 -2.00
C ILE A 670 10.53 6.16 -0.65
N LYS A 671 11.23 5.50 0.28
CA LYS A 671 10.73 5.24 1.62
C LYS A 671 10.46 6.54 2.36
N ARG A 672 9.27 6.65 2.94
CA ARG A 672 8.85 7.77 3.78
C ARG A 672 8.73 7.40 5.25
N THR A 673 8.15 6.23 5.56
CA THR A 673 7.99 5.73 6.93
C THR A 673 7.74 4.22 6.91
N THR A 674 7.68 3.58 8.07
CA THR A 674 7.19 2.21 8.24
C THR A 674 5.82 2.19 8.91
N GLY A 675 5.15 1.05 8.84
CA GLY A 675 3.85 0.83 9.46
C GLY A 675 3.63 -0.64 9.79
N GLN A 676 2.38 -0.98 10.04
CA GLN A 676 1.95 -2.33 10.36
C GLN A 676 0.92 -2.84 9.35
N HIS A 677 0.97 -4.13 9.05
CA HIS A 677 -0.06 -4.80 8.27
C HIS A 677 -1.40 -4.71 9.01
N PRO A 678 -2.55 -4.58 8.33
CA PRO A 678 -3.85 -4.45 8.99
C PRO A 678 -4.27 -5.65 9.84
N GLY A 679 -3.76 -6.85 9.60
CA GLY A 679 -4.13 -8.05 10.37
C GLY A 679 -3.08 -9.16 10.44
N GLY A 680 -1.97 -9.01 9.74
CA GLY A 680 -1.07 -10.13 9.45
C GLY A 680 -0.13 -10.38 10.61
N ILE A 681 -0.17 -11.59 11.17
CA ILE A 681 0.77 -12.07 12.18
C ILE A 681 1.65 -13.14 11.54
N MET A 682 2.96 -12.92 11.57
CA MET A 682 3.98 -13.84 11.10
C MET A 682 4.36 -14.79 12.24
N ILE A 683 4.30 -16.09 11.96
CA ILE A 683 4.58 -17.15 12.94
C ILE A 683 5.91 -17.80 12.61
N VAL A 684 6.86 -17.66 13.52
CA VAL A 684 8.19 -18.29 13.42
C VAL A 684 8.10 -19.69 14.02
N PRO A 685 8.57 -20.73 13.31
CA PRO A 685 8.59 -22.07 13.89
C PRO A 685 9.64 -22.18 15.01
N HIS A 686 9.36 -22.98 16.05
CA HIS A 686 10.23 -23.11 17.23
C HIS A 686 11.67 -23.57 16.95
N TYR A 687 11.92 -24.21 15.81
CA TYR A 687 13.27 -24.64 15.39
C TYR A 687 14.04 -23.56 14.61
N LYS A 688 13.49 -22.36 14.45
CA LYS A 688 14.10 -21.18 13.83
C LYS A 688 13.96 -19.96 14.75
N GLU A 689 14.69 -18.90 14.41
CA GLU A 689 14.55 -17.58 15.01
C GLU A 689 14.06 -16.58 13.95
N ILE A 690 13.44 -15.46 14.35
CA ILE A 690 13.00 -14.43 13.40
C ILE A 690 14.16 -13.89 12.55
N TYR A 691 15.36 -13.82 13.13
CA TYR A 691 16.60 -13.37 12.48
C TYR A 691 17.14 -14.32 11.42
N ASP A 692 16.53 -15.50 11.23
CA ASP A 692 16.80 -16.33 10.05
C ASP A 692 16.07 -15.80 8.80
N PHE A 693 15.11 -14.88 8.96
CA PHE A 693 14.25 -14.37 7.89
C PHE A 693 14.31 -12.85 7.74
N THR A 694 14.30 -12.11 8.85
CA THR A 694 14.18 -10.65 8.83
C THR A 694 14.62 -10.02 10.16
N PRO A 695 15.14 -8.79 10.17
CA PRO A 695 15.19 -7.98 11.39
C PRO A 695 13.77 -7.66 11.90
N ILE A 696 13.67 -7.07 13.08
CA ILE A 696 12.42 -6.60 13.68
C ILE A 696 12.55 -5.15 14.14
N GLN A 697 11.44 -4.41 14.19
CA GLN A 697 11.40 -3.01 14.60
C GLN A 697 10.04 -2.65 15.23
N ARG A 698 9.88 -1.41 15.68
CA ARG A 698 8.55 -0.84 16.00
C ARG A 698 7.96 -0.15 14.76
N PRO A 699 6.63 -0.18 14.56
CA PRO A 699 5.99 0.51 13.44
C PRO A 699 6.17 2.03 13.59
N ALA A 700 6.52 2.70 12.50
CA ALA A 700 6.80 4.15 12.48
C ALA A 700 7.84 4.62 13.51
N ASP A 701 8.68 3.69 13.98
CA ASP A 701 9.67 3.89 15.05
C ASP A 701 9.09 4.46 16.36
N ASP A 702 7.80 4.19 16.63
CA ASP A 702 7.12 4.60 17.85
C ASP A 702 7.66 3.81 19.06
N THR A 703 8.45 4.47 19.91
CA THR A 703 9.08 3.86 21.08
C THR A 703 8.10 3.45 22.16
N ASP A 704 6.88 3.99 22.14
CA ASP A 704 5.83 3.69 23.13
C ASP A 704 4.90 2.56 22.64
N SER A 705 5.06 2.10 21.40
CA SER A 705 4.24 1.02 20.83
C SER A 705 4.67 -0.34 21.39
N ASP A 706 3.75 -1.11 21.97
CA ASP A 706 4.00 -2.50 22.38
C ASP A 706 4.09 -3.48 21.19
N VAL A 707 3.80 -3.02 19.96
CA VAL A 707 3.78 -3.88 18.77
C VAL A 707 5.18 -3.98 18.15
N ILE A 708 5.64 -5.21 17.96
CA ILE A 708 6.86 -5.50 17.21
C ILE A 708 6.50 -5.97 15.81
N THR A 709 7.06 -5.30 14.80
CA THR A 709 6.87 -5.61 13.39
C THR A 709 8.10 -6.25 12.76
N THR A 710 7.91 -7.08 11.74
CA THR A 710 8.99 -7.48 10.84
C THR A 710 9.56 -6.25 10.12
N HIS A 711 10.88 -6.21 9.92
CA HIS A 711 11.57 -5.11 9.23
C HIS A 711 11.36 -5.17 7.72
N PHE A 712 11.31 -6.40 7.18
CA PHE A 712 10.84 -6.66 5.82
C PHE A 712 9.32 -6.67 5.78
N ASP A 713 8.78 -6.20 4.66
CA ASP A 713 7.36 -6.36 4.40
C ASP A 713 6.99 -7.84 4.23
N TYR A 714 5.70 -8.13 4.39
CA TYR A 714 5.17 -9.48 4.23
C TYR A 714 5.48 -10.08 2.84
N HIS A 715 5.44 -9.28 1.77
CA HIS A 715 5.64 -9.80 0.42
C HIS A 715 7.03 -10.41 0.24
N SER A 716 8.02 -9.84 0.90
CA SER A 716 9.41 -10.31 0.90
C SER A 716 9.58 -11.68 1.57
N ILE A 717 8.79 -11.97 2.60
CA ILE A 717 8.87 -13.22 3.39
C ILE A 717 7.67 -14.15 3.18
N SER A 718 6.81 -13.84 2.21
CA SER A 718 5.63 -14.62 1.85
C SER A 718 6.03 -16.03 1.40
N GLY A 719 5.35 -17.05 1.91
CA GLY A 719 5.63 -18.46 1.62
C GLY A 719 6.90 -19.01 2.30
N ARG A 720 7.63 -18.19 3.06
CA ARG A 720 8.78 -18.64 3.88
C ARG A 720 8.31 -19.08 5.27
N ILE A 721 7.53 -18.24 5.94
CA ILE A 721 6.93 -18.53 7.25
C ILE A 721 5.43 -18.24 7.20
N LEU A 722 4.69 -18.92 8.07
CA LEU A 722 3.23 -18.85 8.08
C LEU A 722 2.74 -17.44 8.47
N LYS A 723 1.75 -16.94 7.72
CA LYS A 723 0.97 -15.74 8.07
C LYS A 723 -0.44 -16.15 8.52
N LEU A 724 -0.94 -15.54 9.59
CA LEU A 724 -2.36 -15.52 9.93
C LEU A 724 -2.92 -14.12 9.79
N ASP A 725 -3.99 -13.97 9.00
CA ASP A 725 -4.69 -12.69 8.85
C ASP A 725 -5.83 -12.57 9.87
N ILE A 726 -5.48 -12.00 11.02
CA ILE A 726 -6.37 -11.66 12.13
C ILE A 726 -6.81 -10.22 11.91
N LEU A 727 -7.85 -10.03 11.11
CA LEU A 727 -8.31 -8.72 10.62
C LEU A 727 -9.36 -8.12 11.55
N GLY A 728 -9.33 -6.80 11.71
CA GLY A 728 -10.38 -6.04 12.37
C GLY A 728 -11.48 -5.69 11.36
N HIS A 729 -12.73 -5.87 11.75
CA HIS A 729 -13.89 -5.57 10.93
C HIS A 729 -15.05 -5.05 11.79
N ASP A 730 -15.92 -4.23 11.18
CA ASP A 730 -17.03 -3.61 11.91
C ASP A 730 -18.24 -4.53 12.04
N ASP A 731 -18.52 -5.39 11.06
CA ASP A 731 -19.65 -6.35 11.12
C ASP A 731 -19.73 -7.14 12.45
N PRO A 732 -18.64 -7.76 12.96
CA PRO A 732 -18.69 -8.40 14.28
C PRO A 732 -18.99 -7.44 15.43
N THR A 733 -18.45 -6.22 15.39
CA THR A 733 -18.72 -5.17 16.40
C THR A 733 -20.19 -4.73 16.37
N VAL A 734 -20.75 -4.55 15.17
CA VAL A 734 -22.15 -4.20 14.93
C VAL A 734 -23.06 -5.31 15.46
N ILE A 735 -22.83 -6.57 15.07
CA ILE A 735 -23.63 -7.70 15.56
C ILE A 735 -23.55 -7.76 17.08
N ARG A 736 -22.35 -7.67 17.66
CA ARG A 736 -22.20 -7.70 19.12
C ARG A 736 -23.04 -6.65 19.84
N MET A 737 -22.99 -5.40 19.37
CA MET A 737 -23.78 -4.32 19.95
C MET A 737 -25.29 -4.54 19.74
N LEU A 738 -25.71 -5.10 18.60
CA LEU A 738 -27.12 -5.47 18.35
C LEU A 738 -27.61 -6.57 19.29
N GLU A 739 -26.79 -7.61 19.53
CA GLU A 739 -27.10 -8.68 20.50
C GLU A 739 -27.19 -8.10 21.92
N GLU A 740 -26.28 -7.21 22.31
CA GLU A 740 -26.29 -6.51 23.61
C GLU A 740 -27.56 -5.67 23.81
N LEU A 741 -28.01 -4.95 22.77
CA LEU A 741 -29.16 -4.05 22.85
C LEU A 741 -30.50 -4.78 22.79
N THR A 742 -30.58 -5.93 22.11
CA THR A 742 -31.85 -6.62 21.83
C THR A 742 -32.02 -7.94 22.58
N GLY A 743 -30.93 -8.54 23.06
CA GLY A 743 -30.92 -9.88 23.64
C GLY A 743 -31.14 -11.02 22.63
N VAL A 744 -31.18 -10.73 21.33
CA VAL A 744 -31.36 -11.72 20.27
C VAL A 744 -30.01 -12.26 19.82
N ASP A 745 -29.81 -13.59 19.86
CA ASP A 745 -28.63 -14.24 19.28
C ASP A 745 -28.71 -14.19 17.74
N ALA A 746 -27.76 -13.50 17.12
CA ALA A 746 -27.74 -13.28 15.68
C ALA A 746 -27.58 -14.58 14.88
N LYS A 747 -27.04 -15.66 15.48
CA LYS A 747 -26.91 -16.97 14.81
C LYS A 747 -28.24 -17.69 14.65
N THR A 748 -29.27 -17.30 15.41
CA THR A 748 -30.62 -17.88 15.34
C THR A 748 -31.48 -17.26 14.24
N ILE A 749 -31.02 -16.17 13.62
CA ILE A 749 -31.76 -15.45 12.57
C ILE A 749 -31.90 -16.35 11.32
N PRO A 750 -33.13 -16.59 10.82
CA PRO A 750 -33.36 -17.41 9.64
C PRO A 750 -32.91 -16.68 8.36
N LEU A 751 -31.83 -17.16 7.74
CA LEU A 751 -31.36 -16.63 6.45
C LEU A 751 -32.41 -16.86 5.36
N GLY A 752 -32.63 -15.85 4.50
CA GLY A 752 -33.64 -15.88 3.44
C GLY A 752 -35.08 -15.56 3.90
N GLU A 753 -35.28 -15.10 5.14
CA GLU A 753 -36.59 -14.66 5.64
C GLU A 753 -37.20 -13.56 4.74
N LYS A 754 -38.45 -13.76 4.34
CA LYS A 754 -39.11 -13.00 3.27
C LYS A 754 -39.19 -11.49 3.52
N LYS A 755 -39.55 -11.07 4.74
CA LYS A 755 -39.69 -9.64 5.07
C LYS A 755 -38.34 -8.95 5.02
N THR A 756 -37.29 -9.60 5.52
CA THR A 756 -35.91 -9.11 5.46
C THR A 756 -35.40 -9.09 4.02
N MET A 757 -35.62 -10.15 3.23
CA MET A 757 -35.30 -10.16 1.79
C MET A 757 -35.97 -9.02 1.03
N GLY A 758 -37.20 -8.63 1.43
CA GLY A 758 -37.94 -7.55 0.79
C GLY A 758 -37.23 -6.20 0.78
N ILE A 759 -36.32 -5.91 1.73
CA ILE A 759 -35.63 -4.60 1.74
C ILE A 759 -34.62 -4.46 0.59
N PHE A 760 -34.16 -5.58 0.00
CA PHE A 760 -33.21 -5.57 -1.10
C PHE A 760 -33.87 -5.24 -2.45
N SER A 761 -35.21 -5.23 -2.49
CA SER A 761 -36.01 -5.00 -3.70
C SER A 761 -37.17 -4.02 -3.48
N GLY A 762 -37.22 -3.36 -2.32
CA GLY A 762 -38.32 -2.48 -1.96
C GLY A 762 -38.10 -1.78 -0.62
N THR A 763 -39.05 -0.92 -0.26
CA THR A 763 -39.04 -0.12 0.99
C THR A 763 -40.20 -0.47 1.92
N GLU A 764 -41.18 -1.24 1.42
CA GLU A 764 -42.37 -1.67 2.12
C GLU A 764 -42.08 -2.36 3.46
N PRO A 765 -41.05 -3.24 3.59
CA PRO A 765 -40.77 -3.87 4.89
C PRO A 765 -40.30 -2.89 5.97
N LEU A 766 -39.83 -1.70 5.59
CA LEU A 766 -39.42 -0.63 6.50
C LEU A 766 -40.57 0.31 6.89
N GLY A 767 -41.70 0.24 6.18
CA GLY A 767 -42.88 1.07 6.41
C GLY A 767 -42.75 2.52 5.93
N VAL A 768 -41.90 2.79 4.94
CA VAL A 768 -41.67 4.13 4.36
C VAL A 768 -41.85 4.10 2.85
N ALA A 769 -42.17 5.25 2.25
CA ALA A 769 -42.22 5.37 0.79
C ALA A 769 -40.81 5.65 0.21
N PRO A 770 -40.51 5.25 -1.03
CA PRO A 770 -39.24 5.56 -1.69
C PRO A 770 -38.87 7.04 -1.66
N GLU A 771 -39.85 7.93 -1.81
CA GLU A 771 -39.67 9.38 -1.84
C GLU A 771 -39.30 9.97 -0.46
N ASP A 772 -39.63 9.27 0.64
CA ASP A 772 -39.30 9.72 1.99
C ASP A 772 -37.79 9.61 2.27
N ILE A 773 -37.13 8.67 1.62
CA ILE A 773 -35.72 8.31 1.86
C ILE A 773 -34.83 8.47 0.62
N ASP A 774 -35.40 8.97 -0.47
CA ASP A 774 -34.76 9.12 -1.78
C ASP A 774 -34.08 7.83 -2.26
N SER A 775 -34.77 6.70 -2.07
CA SER A 775 -34.28 5.38 -2.46
C SER A 775 -35.42 4.39 -2.67
N PRO A 776 -35.43 3.64 -3.78
CA PRO A 776 -36.45 2.63 -4.04
C PRO A 776 -36.17 1.27 -3.38
N VAL A 777 -35.02 1.13 -2.69
CA VAL A 777 -34.66 -0.07 -1.93
C VAL A 777 -34.33 0.32 -0.48
N GLY A 778 -34.59 -0.59 0.45
CA GLY A 778 -34.43 -0.38 1.89
C GLY A 778 -33.05 -0.75 2.45
N THR A 779 -31.97 -0.68 1.68
CA THR A 779 -30.64 -1.17 2.10
C THR A 779 -29.70 -0.10 2.67
N LEU A 780 -30.15 1.15 2.87
CA LEU A 780 -29.34 2.19 3.50
C LEU A 780 -28.72 1.71 4.84
N GLY A 781 -27.41 1.93 5.02
CA GLY A 781 -26.67 1.51 6.21
C GLY A 781 -26.40 0.00 6.35
N VAL A 782 -26.95 -0.85 5.48
CA VAL A 782 -26.61 -2.29 5.44
C VAL A 782 -25.21 -2.45 4.81
N PRO A 783 -24.29 -3.24 5.41
CA PRO A 783 -22.96 -3.48 4.83
C PRO A 783 -23.07 -3.99 3.40
N GLU A 784 -22.14 -3.55 2.55
CA GLU A 784 -22.12 -3.78 1.09
C GLU A 784 -23.28 -3.13 0.32
N PHE A 785 -24.50 -3.48 0.70
CA PHE A 785 -25.73 -3.17 -0.03
C PHE A 785 -26.23 -1.73 0.13
N GLY A 786 -25.70 -0.96 1.08
CA GLY A 786 -26.11 0.43 1.32
C GLY A 786 -25.48 1.46 0.39
N THR A 787 -24.40 1.11 -0.32
CA THR A 787 -23.70 2.05 -1.20
C THR A 787 -24.57 2.46 -2.39
N LYS A 788 -24.39 3.67 -2.93
CA LYS A 788 -25.14 4.13 -4.13
C LYS A 788 -24.96 3.18 -5.32
N PHE A 789 -23.74 2.67 -5.49
CA PHE A 789 -23.42 1.72 -6.55
C PHE A 789 -24.21 0.41 -6.41
N VAL A 790 -24.21 -0.21 -5.24
CA VAL A 790 -24.91 -1.48 -5.02
C VAL A 790 -26.42 -1.29 -4.99
N ARG A 791 -26.94 -0.17 -4.45
CA ARG A 791 -28.36 0.17 -4.58
C ARG A 791 -28.80 0.26 -6.04
N GLN A 792 -27.98 0.82 -6.92
CA GLN A 792 -28.27 0.81 -8.36
C GLN A 792 -28.28 -0.60 -8.95
N MET A 793 -27.34 -1.46 -8.53
CA MET A 793 -27.36 -2.87 -8.94
C MET A 793 -28.61 -3.60 -8.44
N LEU A 794 -29.05 -3.36 -7.21
CA LEU A 794 -30.28 -3.93 -6.65
C LEU A 794 -31.50 -3.48 -7.47
N MET A 795 -31.57 -2.21 -7.87
CA MET A 795 -32.63 -1.72 -8.78
C MET A 795 -32.60 -2.39 -10.15
N ASP A 796 -31.40 -2.60 -10.70
CA ASP A 796 -31.22 -3.25 -12.01
C ASP A 796 -31.58 -4.76 -11.97
N THR A 797 -31.57 -5.39 -10.78
CA THR A 797 -31.64 -6.85 -10.63
C THR A 797 -32.85 -7.37 -9.85
N MET A 798 -33.40 -6.57 -8.93
CA MET A 798 -34.55 -6.88 -8.07
C MET A 798 -34.49 -8.29 -7.46
N PRO A 799 -33.45 -8.60 -6.66
CA PRO A 799 -33.24 -9.95 -6.14
C PRO A 799 -34.39 -10.42 -5.25
N THR A 800 -34.73 -11.70 -5.38
CA THR A 800 -35.79 -12.38 -4.62
C THR A 800 -35.28 -13.53 -3.76
N THR A 801 -34.04 -13.96 -3.99
CA THR A 801 -33.40 -15.11 -3.34
C THR A 801 -32.10 -14.72 -2.63
N PHE A 802 -31.70 -15.51 -1.63
CA PHE A 802 -30.44 -15.33 -0.92
C PHE A 802 -29.25 -15.60 -1.84
N ALA A 803 -29.34 -16.58 -2.75
CA ALA A 803 -28.29 -16.83 -3.74
C ALA A 803 -28.06 -15.62 -4.67
N GLU A 804 -29.10 -14.90 -5.07
CA GLU A 804 -28.94 -13.68 -5.87
C GLU A 804 -28.19 -12.58 -5.10
N LEU A 805 -28.39 -12.45 -3.78
CA LEU A 805 -27.60 -11.53 -2.96
C LEU A 805 -26.11 -11.91 -2.95
N ILE A 806 -25.78 -13.21 -2.88
CA ILE A 806 -24.39 -13.70 -2.98
C ILE A 806 -23.78 -13.30 -4.33
N ARG A 807 -24.54 -13.46 -5.42
CA ARG A 807 -24.10 -13.08 -6.76
C ARG A 807 -23.88 -11.57 -6.88
N ILE A 808 -24.79 -10.76 -6.34
CA ILE A 808 -24.67 -9.29 -6.33
C ILE A 808 -23.47 -8.84 -5.48
N SER A 809 -23.22 -9.50 -4.34
CA SER A 809 -22.02 -9.26 -3.54
C SER A 809 -20.75 -9.54 -4.37
N GLY A 810 -20.69 -10.65 -5.11
CA GLY A 810 -19.58 -10.93 -6.01
C GLY A 810 -19.41 -9.88 -7.14
N LEU A 811 -20.52 -9.50 -7.80
CA LEU A 811 -20.52 -8.56 -8.92
C LEU A 811 -20.18 -7.11 -8.52
N SER A 812 -20.49 -6.73 -7.28
CA SER A 812 -20.24 -5.39 -6.77
C SER A 812 -18.78 -5.14 -6.38
N HIS A 813 -17.96 -6.19 -6.36
CA HIS A 813 -16.58 -6.15 -5.91
C HIS A 813 -15.60 -6.46 -7.05
N GLY A 814 -14.79 -5.47 -7.40
CA GLY A 814 -13.75 -5.59 -8.42
C GLY A 814 -13.98 -4.69 -9.63
N THR A 815 -12.90 -4.09 -10.14
CA THR A 815 -12.95 -3.27 -11.35
C THR A 815 -13.27 -4.15 -12.57
N ASP A 816 -14.13 -3.64 -13.46
CA ASP A 816 -14.57 -4.29 -14.70
C ASP A 816 -15.29 -5.64 -14.50
N VAL A 817 -15.91 -5.86 -13.33
CA VAL A 817 -16.79 -7.00 -13.06
C VAL A 817 -18.23 -6.71 -13.48
N TRP A 818 -18.85 -5.66 -12.92
CA TRP A 818 -20.19 -5.22 -13.29
C TRP A 818 -20.16 -4.17 -14.43
N VAL A 819 -19.61 -3.00 -14.14
CA VAL A 819 -19.50 -1.88 -15.11
C VAL A 819 -18.55 -2.28 -16.24
N ASN A 820 -18.89 -1.94 -17.49
CA ASN A 820 -18.16 -2.31 -18.72
C ASN A 820 -18.13 -3.83 -19.02
N ASN A 821 -18.87 -4.63 -18.27
CA ASN A 821 -18.87 -6.09 -18.38
C ASN A 821 -20.25 -6.69 -18.13
N ALA A 822 -20.52 -7.31 -16.97
CA ALA A 822 -21.76 -8.04 -16.71
C ALA A 822 -23.03 -7.18 -16.88
N GLN A 823 -22.96 -5.88 -16.56
CA GLN A 823 -24.08 -4.97 -16.73
C GLN A 823 -24.53 -4.87 -18.19
N ASP A 824 -23.59 -4.75 -19.12
CA ASP A 824 -23.89 -4.63 -20.55
C ASP A 824 -24.38 -5.97 -21.11
N LEU A 825 -23.82 -7.10 -20.63
CA LEU A 825 -24.28 -8.44 -21.01
C LEU A 825 -25.74 -8.68 -20.63
N VAL A 826 -26.14 -8.24 -19.43
CA VAL A 826 -27.52 -8.34 -18.94
C VAL A 826 -28.45 -7.36 -19.66
N ARG A 827 -28.06 -6.08 -19.77
CA ARG A 827 -28.89 -5.05 -20.42
C ARG A 827 -29.13 -5.30 -21.91
N ASN A 828 -28.15 -5.87 -22.61
CA ASN A 828 -28.26 -6.21 -24.02
C ASN A 828 -28.94 -7.57 -24.26
N GLY A 829 -29.39 -8.26 -23.21
CA GLY A 829 -30.07 -9.56 -23.32
C GLY A 829 -29.19 -10.70 -23.84
N ILE A 830 -27.86 -10.58 -23.72
CA ILE A 830 -26.90 -11.62 -24.13
C ILE A 830 -26.96 -12.81 -23.16
N THR A 831 -27.13 -12.52 -21.86
CA THR A 831 -27.27 -13.51 -20.80
C THR A 831 -28.08 -12.94 -19.62
N THR A 832 -28.42 -13.77 -18.65
CA THR A 832 -29.18 -13.40 -17.45
C THR A 832 -28.26 -13.16 -16.25
N LEU A 833 -28.78 -12.50 -15.21
CA LEU A 833 -28.07 -12.32 -13.94
C LEU A 833 -27.64 -13.67 -13.31
N SER A 834 -28.43 -14.72 -13.49
CA SER A 834 -28.11 -16.07 -13.00
C SER A 834 -26.92 -16.72 -13.73
N ASN A 835 -26.56 -16.23 -14.92
CA ASN A 835 -25.55 -16.86 -15.79
C ASN A 835 -24.28 -16.01 -15.98
N VAL A 836 -24.24 -14.75 -15.52
CA VAL A 836 -22.99 -13.95 -15.54
C VAL A 836 -21.95 -14.51 -14.57
N ILE A 837 -20.68 -14.14 -14.78
CA ILE A 837 -19.60 -14.50 -13.86
C ILE A 837 -19.71 -13.59 -12.64
N SER A 838 -20.06 -14.14 -11.48
CA SER A 838 -20.22 -13.37 -10.23
C SER A 838 -19.13 -13.64 -9.22
N THR A 839 -18.58 -14.85 -9.22
CA THR A 839 -17.51 -15.28 -8.34
C THR A 839 -16.48 -16.08 -9.11
N ARG A 840 -15.27 -16.25 -8.57
CA ARG A 840 -14.24 -17.06 -9.24
C ARG A 840 -14.64 -18.53 -9.34
N ASP A 841 -15.33 -19.04 -8.34
CA ASP A 841 -15.83 -20.42 -8.30
C ASP A 841 -16.72 -20.73 -9.52
N ASP A 842 -17.54 -19.75 -9.95
CA ASP A 842 -18.39 -19.87 -11.14
C ASP A 842 -17.56 -20.22 -12.39
N ILE A 843 -16.35 -19.67 -12.52
CA ILE A 843 -15.46 -19.96 -13.67
C ILE A 843 -15.05 -21.41 -13.66
N MET A 844 -14.52 -21.89 -12.53
CA MET A 844 -14.03 -23.26 -12.44
C MET A 844 -15.16 -24.27 -12.66
N ILE A 845 -16.31 -24.05 -12.04
CA ILE A 845 -17.48 -24.93 -12.16
C ILE A 845 -18.00 -24.92 -13.60
N TYR A 846 -18.16 -23.75 -14.20
CA TYR A 846 -18.68 -23.61 -15.56
C TYR A 846 -17.78 -24.29 -16.60
N LEU A 847 -16.45 -24.15 -16.48
CA LEU A 847 -15.49 -24.77 -17.39
C LEU A 847 -15.49 -26.30 -17.26
N ILE A 848 -15.56 -26.83 -16.03
CA ILE A 848 -15.67 -28.27 -15.78
C ILE A 848 -16.97 -28.83 -16.38
N GLN A 849 -18.09 -28.11 -16.26
CA GLN A 849 -19.36 -28.49 -16.88
C GLN A 849 -19.31 -28.53 -18.41
N HIS A 850 -18.42 -27.74 -19.03
CA HIS A 850 -18.14 -27.77 -20.47
C HIS A 850 -17.10 -28.84 -20.86
N GLY A 851 -16.68 -29.70 -19.91
CA GLY A 851 -15.78 -30.81 -20.15
C GLY A 851 -14.30 -30.45 -20.10
N MET A 852 -13.92 -29.24 -19.69
CA MET A 852 -12.51 -28.89 -19.52
C MET A 852 -11.89 -29.65 -18.33
N PRO A 853 -10.59 -30.00 -18.39
CA PRO A 853 -9.90 -30.60 -17.25
C PRO A 853 -9.99 -29.73 -15.99
N PRO A 854 -10.21 -30.32 -14.79
CA PRO A 854 -10.38 -29.54 -13.56
C PRO A 854 -9.18 -28.66 -13.20
N LEU A 855 -7.95 -29.17 -13.39
CA LEU A 855 -6.73 -28.41 -13.12
C LEU A 855 -6.57 -27.19 -14.04
N ASP A 856 -6.91 -27.33 -15.33
CA ASP A 856 -6.85 -26.23 -16.29
C ASP A 856 -7.93 -25.19 -15.98
N SER A 857 -9.12 -25.65 -15.60
CA SER A 857 -10.23 -24.80 -15.15
C SER A 857 -9.85 -23.98 -13.91
N PHE A 858 -9.16 -24.59 -12.94
CA PHE A 858 -8.62 -23.92 -11.76
C PHE A 858 -7.56 -22.87 -12.12
N LYS A 859 -6.63 -23.19 -13.03
CA LYS A 859 -5.60 -22.23 -13.47
C LYS A 859 -6.21 -21.02 -14.17
N ILE A 860 -7.23 -21.22 -15.00
CA ILE A 860 -7.96 -20.13 -15.65
C ILE A 860 -8.68 -19.27 -14.61
N MET A 861 -9.40 -19.89 -13.67
CA MET A 861 -10.04 -19.19 -12.55
C MET A 861 -9.03 -18.32 -11.77
N GLU A 862 -7.89 -18.88 -11.37
CA GLU A 862 -6.86 -18.17 -10.60
C GLU A 862 -6.17 -17.05 -11.40
N SER A 863 -6.06 -17.20 -12.72
CA SER A 863 -5.56 -16.14 -13.61
C SER A 863 -6.53 -14.97 -13.71
N VAL A 864 -7.80 -15.26 -14.03
CA VAL A 864 -8.85 -14.26 -14.23
C VAL A 864 -9.12 -13.48 -12.95
N ARG A 865 -9.25 -14.15 -11.80
CA ARG A 865 -9.50 -13.46 -10.51
C ARG A 865 -8.37 -12.53 -10.07
N LYS A 866 -7.16 -12.70 -10.62
CA LYS A 866 -5.98 -11.84 -10.38
C LYS A 866 -5.82 -10.76 -11.45
N GLY A 867 -6.77 -10.61 -12.37
CA GLY A 867 -6.71 -9.63 -13.45
C GLY A 867 -5.66 -9.92 -14.51
N LYS A 868 -5.14 -11.16 -14.57
CA LYS A 868 -4.15 -11.60 -15.57
C LYS A 868 -4.80 -11.99 -16.90
N GLY A 869 -6.13 -12.04 -16.95
CA GLY A 869 -6.90 -12.43 -18.12
C GLY A 869 -6.71 -13.91 -18.47
N VAL A 870 -6.88 -14.21 -19.76
CA VAL A 870 -6.83 -15.56 -20.34
C VAL A 870 -5.74 -15.57 -21.43
N SER A 871 -4.84 -16.56 -21.42
CA SER A 871 -3.80 -16.68 -22.46
C SER A 871 -4.37 -17.15 -23.80
N ALA A 872 -3.64 -16.97 -24.89
CA ALA A 872 -4.08 -17.41 -26.22
C ALA A 872 -4.34 -18.93 -26.28
N GLU A 873 -3.54 -19.72 -25.57
CA GLU A 873 -3.70 -21.17 -25.44
C GLU A 873 -4.97 -21.53 -24.66
N GLN A 874 -5.21 -20.83 -23.55
CA GLN A 874 -6.41 -21.01 -22.74
C GLN A 874 -7.68 -20.61 -23.49
N GLU A 875 -7.66 -19.51 -24.25
CA GLU A 875 -8.79 -19.11 -25.10
C GLU A 875 -9.12 -20.18 -26.13
N LYS A 876 -8.09 -20.74 -26.80
CA LYS A 876 -8.27 -21.81 -27.77
C LYS A 876 -8.91 -23.04 -27.11
N ALA A 877 -8.41 -23.45 -25.95
CA ALA A 877 -8.98 -24.56 -25.20
C ALA A 877 -10.43 -24.31 -24.79
N MET A 878 -10.77 -23.11 -24.32
CA MET A 878 -12.14 -22.71 -24.00
C MET A 878 -13.06 -22.80 -25.23
N ARG A 879 -12.62 -22.30 -26.39
CA ARG A 879 -13.39 -22.39 -27.65
C ARG A 879 -13.59 -23.85 -28.10
N GLU A 880 -12.56 -24.69 -27.98
CA GLU A 880 -12.63 -26.13 -28.32
C GLU A 880 -13.65 -26.90 -27.46
N HIS A 881 -13.87 -26.45 -26.23
CA HIS A 881 -14.87 -27.00 -25.30
C HIS A 881 -16.23 -26.27 -25.39
N GLY A 882 -16.45 -25.45 -26.41
CA GLY A 882 -17.75 -24.82 -26.66
C GLY A 882 -18.09 -23.65 -25.73
N VAL A 883 -17.11 -23.06 -25.04
CA VAL A 883 -17.33 -21.86 -24.22
C VAL A 883 -17.63 -20.67 -25.13
N PRO A 884 -18.75 -19.93 -24.90
CA PRO A 884 -19.13 -18.79 -25.73
C PRO A 884 -18.11 -17.65 -25.72
N GLU A 885 -17.97 -16.93 -26.84
CA GLU A 885 -17.02 -15.83 -26.98
C GLU A 885 -17.25 -14.70 -25.97
N TRP A 886 -18.51 -14.40 -25.64
CA TRP A 886 -18.85 -13.38 -24.64
C TRP A 886 -18.28 -13.73 -23.25
N TYR A 887 -18.20 -15.02 -22.91
CA TYR A 887 -17.68 -15.51 -21.64
C TYR A 887 -16.16 -15.31 -21.58
N ILE A 888 -15.46 -15.65 -22.66
CA ILE A 888 -14.02 -15.45 -22.81
C ILE A 888 -13.67 -13.95 -22.68
N GLU A 889 -14.41 -13.10 -23.39
CA GLU A 889 -14.20 -11.65 -23.33
C GLU A 889 -14.53 -11.07 -21.95
N SER A 890 -15.52 -11.62 -21.23
CA SER A 890 -15.79 -11.25 -19.84
C SER A 890 -14.61 -11.60 -18.93
N CYS A 891 -14.04 -12.80 -19.05
CA CYS A 891 -12.86 -13.24 -18.29
C CYS A 891 -11.63 -12.33 -18.52
N LYS A 892 -11.47 -11.76 -19.71
CA LYS A 892 -10.35 -10.86 -20.04
C LYS A 892 -10.49 -9.46 -19.44
N LYS A 893 -11.72 -9.04 -19.14
CA LYS A 893 -12.01 -7.72 -18.56
C LYS A 893 -11.76 -7.67 -17.06
N ILE A 894 -12.21 -8.70 -16.34
CA ILE A 894 -12.17 -8.79 -14.87
C ILE A 894 -10.76 -8.49 -14.34
N LYS A 895 -10.63 -7.51 -13.43
CA LYS A 895 -9.37 -7.15 -12.77
C LYS A 895 -9.17 -7.84 -11.42
N TYR A 896 -10.26 -8.13 -10.73
CA TYR A 896 -10.29 -8.79 -9.44
C TYR A 896 -11.66 -9.42 -9.21
N MET A 897 -11.72 -10.56 -8.51
CA MET A 897 -13.00 -11.21 -8.20
C MET A 897 -12.95 -12.05 -6.92
N PHE A 898 -14.05 -12.05 -6.15
CA PHE A 898 -14.20 -12.77 -4.90
C PHE A 898 -14.40 -14.30 -5.07
N PRO A 899 -13.98 -15.11 -4.09
CA PRO A 899 -14.52 -16.45 -3.90
C PRO A 899 -15.96 -16.41 -3.38
N LYS A 900 -16.78 -17.40 -3.79
CA LYS A 900 -18.17 -17.57 -3.37
C LYS A 900 -18.30 -17.70 -1.84
N ALA A 901 -17.34 -18.35 -1.19
CA ALA A 901 -17.27 -18.45 0.26
C ALA A 901 -17.20 -17.10 0.97
N HIS A 902 -16.42 -16.15 0.44
CA HIS A 902 -16.31 -14.81 0.99
C HIS A 902 -17.62 -14.03 0.80
N ALA A 903 -18.19 -14.07 -0.41
CA ALA A 903 -19.48 -13.44 -0.69
C ALA A 903 -20.60 -14.01 0.20
N ALA A 904 -20.66 -15.34 0.38
CA ALA A 904 -21.64 -16.00 1.25
C ALA A 904 -21.52 -15.54 2.71
N ALA A 905 -20.30 -15.47 3.25
CA ALA A 905 -20.06 -15.01 4.61
C ALA A 905 -20.49 -13.55 4.83
N TYR A 906 -20.14 -12.66 3.89
CA TYR A 906 -20.48 -11.24 3.96
C TYR A 906 -21.99 -11.01 3.82
N VAL A 907 -22.64 -11.70 2.88
CA VAL A 907 -24.09 -11.62 2.72
C VAL A 907 -24.81 -12.16 3.95
N MET A 908 -24.32 -13.22 4.58
CA MET A 908 -24.87 -13.72 5.84
C MET A 908 -24.79 -12.67 6.95
N MET A 909 -23.65 -12.00 7.14
CA MET A 909 -23.53 -10.90 8.12
C MET A 909 -24.46 -9.74 7.78
N ALA A 910 -24.46 -9.29 6.53
CA ALA A 910 -25.30 -8.21 6.06
C ALA A 910 -26.80 -8.52 6.25
N PHE A 911 -27.19 -9.77 6.01
CA PHE A 911 -28.57 -10.22 6.21
C PHE A 911 -28.96 -10.24 7.68
N ARG A 912 -28.09 -10.70 8.59
CA ARG A 912 -28.33 -10.62 10.04
C ARG A 912 -28.52 -9.17 10.49
N ILE A 913 -27.66 -8.26 10.03
CA ILE A 913 -27.77 -6.83 10.33
C ILE A 913 -29.06 -6.23 9.74
N ALA A 914 -29.41 -6.60 8.50
CA ALA A 914 -30.65 -6.20 7.84
C ALA A 914 -31.90 -6.68 8.59
N TRP A 915 -31.85 -7.87 9.19
CA TRP A 915 -32.94 -8.38 10.02
C TRP A 915 -33.17 -7.46 11.23
N PHE A 916 -32.11 -7.04 11.94
CA PHE A 916 -32.24 -6.03 13.00
C PHE A 916 -32.77 -4.70 12.49
N LYS A 917 -32.40 -4.26 11.29
CA LYS A 917 -32.98 -3.05 10.67
C LYS A 917 -34.49 -3.15 10.52
N VAL A 918 -35.01 -4.32 10.17
CA VAL A 918 -36.45 -4.55 9.97
C VAL A 918 -37.19 -4.65 11.30
N TYR A 919 -36.66 -5.42 12.27
CA TYR A 919 -37.39 -5.79 13.49
C TYR A 919 -37.02 -4.94 14.73
N TYR A 920 -35.82 -4.36 14.77
CA TYR A 920 -35.29 -3.54 15.88
C TYR A 920 -34.63 -2.25 15.35
N PRO A 921 -35.41 -1.35 14.71
CA PRO A 921 -34.84 -0.22 13.96
C PRO A 921 -34.03 0.75 14.83
N GLU A 922 -34.46 1.04 16.07
CA GLU A 922 -33.73 1.91 17.00
C GLU A 922 -32.34 1.35 17.33
N ALA A 923 -32.25 0.04 17.58
CA ALA A 923 -30.98 -0.65 17.83
C ALA A 923 -30.08 -0.64 16.59
N PHE A 924 -30.64 -0.83 15.40
CA PHE A 924 -29.91 -0.73 14.13
C PHE A 924 -29.28 0.65 13.95
N TYR A 925 -30.06 1.73 14.07
CA TYR A 925 -29.54 3.09 13.85
C TYR A 925 -28.55 3.49 14.96
N ALA A 926 -28.83 3.19 16.22
CA ALA A 926 -27.90 3.45 17.33
C ALA A 926 -26.56 2.77 17.08
N THR A 927 -26.58 1.50 16.65
CA THR A 927 -25.36 0.74 16.36
C THR A 927 -24.64 1.28 15.12
N TYR A 928 -25.36 1.57 14.03
CA TYR A 928 -24.78 2.12 12.82
C TYR A 928 -24.05 3.44 13.10
N PHE A 929 -24.68 4.36 13.83
CA PHE A 929 -24.08 5.65 14.15
C PHE A 929 -22.94 5.57 15.17
N THR A 930 -22.93 4.53 16.01
CA THR A 930 -21.85 4.29 16.98
C THR A 930 -20.61 3.71 16.31
N VAL A 931 -20.80 2.72 15.42
CA VAL A 931 -19.69 1.89 14.93
C VAL A 931 -19.17 2.34 13.56
N ARG A 932 -20.02 2.86 12.67
CA ARG A 932 -19.68 3.08 11.25
C ARG A 932 -19.69 4.54 10.80
N ALA A 933 -20.31 5.42 11.57
CA ALA A 933 -20.58 6.80 11.14
C ALA A 933 -19.51 7.78 11.62
N ASP A 934 -18.26 7.61 11.17
CA ASP A 934 -17.11 8.45 11.57
C ASP A 934 -17.30 9.94 11.26
N THR A 935 -18.15 10.27 10.28
CA THR A 935 -18.45 11.64 9.86
C THR A 935 -19.80 12.15 10.35
N PHE A 936 -20.42 11.48 11.31
CA PHE A 936 -21.67 11.96 11.93
C PHE A 936 -21.47 13.36 12.55
N ASP A 937 -22.47 14.22 12.40
CA ASP A 937 -22.48 15.54 13.03
C ASP A 937 -23.81 15.79 13.74
N ALA A 938 -23.77 15.72 15.07
CA ALA A 938 -24.92 15.99 15.92
C ALA A 938 -25.46 17.42 15.70
N ASN A 939 -24.64 18.40 15.31
CA ASN A 939 -25.12 19.77 15.04
C ASN A 939 -26.08 19.87 13.86
N ILE A 940 -26.09 18.87 12.99
CA ILE A 940 -27.00 18.77 11.85
C ILE A 940 -28.15 17.84 12.22
N VAL A 941 -27.82 16.62 12.66
CA VAL A 941 -28.81 15.54 12.79
C VAL A 941 -29.79 15.80 13.94
N SER A 942 -29.37 16.39 15.07
CA SER A 942 -30.27 16.66 16.21
C SER A 942 -31.26 17.80 15.96
N LYS A 943 -31.05 18.61 14.90
CA LYS A 943 -31.99 19.68 14.50
C LYS A 943 -33.23 19.16 13.76
N GLY A 944 -33.29 17.87 13.44
CA GLY A 944 -34.45 17.23 12.83
C GLY A 944 -34.38 17.00 11.32
N LYS A 945 -35.45 16.39 10.79
CA LYS A 945 -35.57 15.93 9.39
C LYS A 945 -35.26 17.02 8.35
N ASP A 946 -35.76 18.24 8.55
CA ASP A 946 -35.59 19.33 7.57
C ASP A 946 -34.13 19.79 7.47
N ALA A 947 -33.41 19.84 8.60
CA ALA A 947 -32.00 20.22 8.62
C ALA A 947 -31.13 19.16 7.91
N VAL A 948 -31.41 17.87 8.14
CA VAL A 948 -30.75 16.75 7.45
C VAL A 948 -30.97 16.84 5.94
N LYS A 949 -32.22 17.04 5.50
CA LYS A 949 -32.56 17.16 4.07
C LYS A 949 -31.86 18.35 3.42
N GLN A 950 -31.81 19.50 4.09
CA GLN A 950 -31.09 20.68 3.60
C GLN A 950 -29.58 20.43 3.45
N ALA A 951 -28.97 19.74 4.42
CA ALA A 951 -27.54 19.42 4.39
C ALA A 951 -27.20 18.49 3.21
N ILE A 952 -28.02 17.45 2.97
CA ILE A 952 -27.88 16.57 1.80
C ILE A 952 -27.92 17.38 0.51
N MET A 953 -28.95 18.22 0.32
CA MET A 953 -29.09 19.06 -0.89
C MET A 953 -27.90 20.02 -1.09
N GLN A 954 -27.29 20.53 -0.02
CA GLN A 954 -26.11 21.41 -0.12
C GLN A 954 -24.89 20.65 -0.63
N ILE A 955 -24.67 19.42 -0.16
CA ILE A 955 -23.56 18.56 -0.59
C ILE A 955 -23.76 18.16 -2.05
N GLU A 956 -24.98 17.77 -2.43
CA GLU A 956 -25.30 17.38 -3.81
C GLU A 956 -25.11 18.50 -4.83
N ARG A 957 -25.44 19.74 -4.46
CA ARG A 957 -25.21 20.93 -5.31
C ARG A 957 -23.74 21.15 -5.65
N LYS A 958 -22.81 20.68 -4.81
CA LYS A 958 -21.37 20.74 -5.10
C LYS A 958 -20.94 19.70 -6.14
N GLY A 959 -21.71 18.61 -6.32
CA GLY A 959 -21.44 17.58 -7.32
C GLY A 959 -20.01 17.03 -7.23
N LYS A 960 -19.19 17.34 -8.26
CA LYS A 960 -17.79 16.90 -8.32
C LYS A 960 -16.85 17.67 -7.37
N ASP A 961 -17.25 18.85 -6.94
CA ASP A 961 -16.47 19.71 -6.04
C ASP A 961 -16.64 19.32 -4.56
N ALA A 962 -17.57 18.40 -4.25
CA ALA A 962 -17.71 17.85 -2.91
C ALA A 962 -16.46 17.04 -2.50
N THR A 963 -15.92 17.36 -1.34
CA THR A 963 -14.78 16.65 -0.75
C THR A 963 -15.15 15.22 -0.35
N ALA A 964 -14.15 14.36 -0.14
CA ALA A 964 -14.39 12.98 0.32
C ALA A 964 -15.17 12.95 1.64
N LYS A 965 -14.75 13.75 2.64
CA LYS A 965 -15.42 13.88 3.93
C LYS A 965 -16.90 14.30 3.81
N GLU A 966 -17.22 15.19 2.86
CA GLU A 966 -18.61 15.59 2.62
C GLU A 966 -19.44 14.48 1.98
N LYS A 967 -18.88 13.69 1.06
CA LYS A 967 -19.57 12.53 0.47
C LYS A 967 -19.81 11.42 1.50
N ASP A 968 -18.86 11.22 2.41
CA ASP A 968 -19.01 10.27 3.51
C ASP A 968 -20.11 10.74 4.47
N MET A 969 -20.11 12.03 4.83
CA MET A 969 -21.17 12.62 5.65
C MET A 969 -22.54 12.56 4.97
N GLN A 970 -22.62 12.76 3.65
CA GLN A 970 -23.87 12.56 2.90
C GLN A 970 -24.44 11.15 3.12
N THR A 971 -23.59 10.12 3.08
CA THR A 971 -24.01 8.73 3.30
C THR A 971 -24.61 8.54 4.70
N VAL A 972 -24.00 9.13 5.73
CA VAL A 972 -24.53 9.10 7.11
C VAL A 972 -25.86 9.85 7.21
N LEU A 973 -25.98 11.00 6.53
CA LEU A 973 -27.20 11.80 6.52
C LEU A 973 -28.36 11.10 5.79
N GLU A 974 -28.09 10.35 4.73
CA GLU A 974 -29.11 9.51 4.05
C GLU A 974 -29.69 8.46 5.01
N VAL A 975 -28.85 7.82 5.84
CA VAL A 975 -29.31 6.89 6.88
C VAL A 975 -30.11 7.63 7.98
N ALA A 976 -29.68 8.83 8.38
CA ALA A 976 -30.43 9.65 9.34
C ALA A 976 -31.79 10.11 8.79
N GLN A 977 -31.90 10.39 7.48
CA GLN A 977 -33.16 10.69 6.82
C GLN A 977 -34.11 9.50 6.87
N GLU A 978 -33.61 8.29 6.62
CA GLU A 978 -34.40 7.05 6.76
C GLU A 978 -34.87 6.83 8.20
N MET A 979 -33.99 7.02 9.19
CA MET A 979 -34.35 6.96 10.61
C MET A 979 -35.52 7.91 10.94
N TYR A 980 -35.44 9.16 10.47
CA TYR A 980 -36.52 10.13 10.66
C TYR A 980 -37.82 9.76 9.92
N ALA A 981 -37.72 9.22 8.69
CA ALA A 981 -38.87 8.73 7.94
C ALA A 981 -39.60 7.59 8.67
N ARG A 982 -38.86 6.80 9.44
CA ARG A 982 -39.39 5.72 10.29
C ARG A 982 -39.87 6.19 11.67
N GLY A 983 -39.90 7.49 11.92
CA GLY A 983 -40.42 8.09 13.16
C GLY A 983 -39.44 8.12 14.34
N ILE A 984 -38.17 7.74 14.13
CA ILE A 984 -37.15 7.72 15.18
C ILE A 984 -36.44 9.08 15.20
N LYS A 985 -36.31 9.66 16.40
CA LYS A 985 -35.73 10.99 16.59
C LYS A 985 -34.27 10.90 17.06
N CYS A 986 -33.47 11.90 16.71
CA CYS A 986 -32.15 12.13 17.31
C CYS A 986 -32.26 13.29 18.30
N LEU A 987 -31.90 13.03 19.55
CA LEU A 987 -31.88 14.02 20.63
C LEU A 987 -30.62 14.89 20.52
N PRO A 988 -30.59 16.10 21.11
CA PRO A 988 -29.36 16.86 21.27
C PRO A 988 -28.41 16.14 22.25
N VAL A 989 -27.10 16.37 22.10
CA VAL A 989 -26.11 15.88 23.07
C VAL A 989 -26.40 16.49 24.44
N ASP A 990 -26.39 15.67 25.48
CA ASP A 990 -26.72 16.04 26.85
C ASP A 990 -25.52 15.81 27.77
N LEU A 991 -25.13 16.85 28.52
CA LEU A 991 -23.95 16.83 29.38
C LEU A 991 -23.97 15.68 30.43
N TYR A 992 -25.15 15.29 30.90
CA TYR A 992 -25.32 14.35 32.00
C TYR A 992 -25.76 12.96 31.54
N LYS A 993 -26.44 12.88 30.39
CA LYS A 993 -27.00 11.62 29.88
C LYS A 993 -26.21 11.02 28.73
N SER A 994 -25.59 11.82 27.86
CA SER A 994 -24.87 11.29 26.69
C SER A 994 -23.66 10.48 27.10
N ASP A 995 -23.40 9.37 26.41
CA ASP A 995 -22.18 8.59 26.58
C ASP A 995 -20.95 9.29 25.98
N ALA A 996 -19.76 8.77 26.24
CA ALA A 996 -18.55 9.25 25.59
C ALA A 996 -18.54 8.91 24.10
N THR A 997 -18.88 7.67 23.72
CA THR A 997 -18.68 7.16 22.36
C THR A 997 -19.87 6.40 21.78
N ARG A 998 -20.84 5.96 22.58
CA ARG A 998 -21.99 5.15 22.12
C ARG A 998 -23.30 5.92 22.07
N PHE A 999 -24.10 5.67 21.04
CA PHE A 999 -25.51 6.11 21.04
C PHE A 999 -26.31 5.32 22.08
N ILE A 1000 -27.18 6.02 22.81
CA ILE A 1000 -28.08 5.42 23.79
C ILE A 1000 -29.51 5.45 23.25
N ILE A 1001 -30.23 4.35 23.36
CA ILE A 1001 -31.67 4.28 23.05
C ILE A 1001 -32.46 4.77 24.27
N THR A 1002 -33.37 5.71 24.07
CA THR A 1002 -34.27 6.24 25.10
C THR A 1002 -35.71 6.24 24.59
N ASP A 1003 -36.68 6.36 25.48
CA ASP A 1003 -38.10 6.45 25.12
C ASP A 1003 -38.43 7.65 24.21
N GLU A 1004 -37.60 8.69 24.19
CA GLU A 1004 -37.78 9.90 23.38
C GLU A 1004 -37.07 9.83 22.01
N GLY A 1005 -36.15 8.88 21.83
CA GLY A 1005 -35.32 8.72 20.64
C GLY A 1005 -33.88 8.33 20.95
N LEU A 1006 -32.99 8.49 19.98
CA LEU A 1006 -31.58 8.17 20.09
C LEU A 1006 -30.80 9.36 20.65
N LEU A 1007 -30.05 9.14 21.73
CA LEU A 1007 -29.19 10.12 22.35
C LEU A 1007 -27.75 9.97 21.82
N PRO A 1008 -27.22 10.97 21.09
CA PRO A 1008 -25.86 10.93 20.57
C PRO A 1008 -24.79 11.04 21.68
N PRO A 1009 -23.62 10.42 21.50
CA PRO A 1009 -22.47 10.57 22.38
C PRO A 1009 -21.76 11.92 22.17
N PHE A 1010 -20.82 12.26 23.06
CA PHE A 1010 -20.00 13.46 22.88
C PHE A 1010 -19.14 13.44 21.62
N THR A 1011 -18.63 12.27 21.20
CA THR A 1011 -17.85 12.14 19.95
C THR A 1011 -18.64 12.40 18.68
N ALA A 1012 -19.98 12.43 18.74
CA ALA A 1012 -20.83 12.83 17.62
C ALA A 1012 -20.73 14.34 17.31
N LEU A 1013 -20.05 15.14 18.15
CA LEU A 1013 -19.76 16.54 17.90
C LEU A 1013 -18.41 16.68 17.18
N GLN A 1014 -18.45 17.23 15.97
CA GLN A 1014 -17.25 17.45 15.17
C GLN A 1014 -16.20 18.28 15.94
N GLY A 1015 -14.98 17.74 16.03
CA GLY A 1015 -13.87 18.36 16.76
C GLY A 1015 -13.71 17.90 18.22
N LEU A 1016 -14.64 17.10 18.76
CA LEU A 1016 -14.56 16.52 20.10
C LEU A 1016 -14.12 15.04 20.02
N GLY A 1017 -12.86 14.77 20.32
CA GLY A 1017 -12.29 13.41 20.27
C GLY A 1017 -12.64 12.53 21.48
N ALA A 1018 -12.49 11.22 21.33
CA ALA A 1018 -12.85 10.22 22.35
C ALA A 1018 -12.17 10.44 23.71
N ALA A 1019 -10.91 10.90 23.75
CA ALA A 1019 -10.22 11.21 25.01
C ALA A 1019 -10.91 12.34 25.80
N ALA A 1020 -11.28 13.44 25.12
CA ALA A 1020 -12.01 14.53 25.77
C ALA A 1020 -13.42 14.09 26.21
N ALA A 1021 -14.11 13.31 25.37
CA ALA A 1021 -15.41 12.73 25.70
C ALA A 1021 -15.34 11.84 26.96
N ASN A 1022 -14.37 10.94 27.03
CA ASN A 1022 -14.15 10.08 28.18
C ASN A 1022 -13.84 10.89 29.45
N ASN A 1023 -12.98 11.90 29.35
CA ASN A 1023 -12.66 12.75 30.51
C ASN A 1023 -13.90 13.48 31.06
N ILE A 1024 -14.80 13.95 30.21
CA ILE A 1024 -16.07 14.57 30.65
C ILE A 1024 -16.93 13.55 31.40
N VAL A 1025 -17.08 12.34 30.84
CA VAL A 1025 -17.89 11.27 31.43
C VAL A 1025 -17.30 10.79 32.76
N GLU A 1026 -15.99 10.63 32.85
CA GLU A 1026 -15.33 10.22 34.09
C GLU A 1026 -15.38 11.33 35.15
N ALA A 1027 -15.19 12.60 34.77
CA ALA A 1027 -15.31 13.74 35.68
C ALA A 1027 -16.72 13.88 36.28
N ARG A 1028 -17.78 13.62 35.49
CA ARG A 1028 -19.17 13.63 36.02
C ARG A 1028 -19.47 12.42 36.90
N LYS A 1029 -18.91 11.24 36.61
CA LYS A 1029 -19.09 10.04 37.44
C LYS A 1029 -18.39 10.18 38.79
N ALA A 1030 -17.19 10.77 38.81
CA ALA A 1030 -16.38 10.90 40.02
C ALA A 1030 -16.95 11.88 41.04
N ALA A 1031 -17.49 13.02 40.60
CA ALA A 1031 -17.89 14.12 41.49
C ALA A 1031 -19.30 14.69 41.20
N GLY A 1032 -20.12 14.00 40.40
CA GLY A 1032 -21.50 14.39 40.13
C GLY A 1032 -21.64 15.61 39.21
N THR A 1033 -22.67 16.42 39.43
CA THR A 1033 -23.03 17.58 38.59
C THR A 1033 -21.92 18.62 38.52
N PHE A 1034 -21.82 19.33 37.39
CA PHE A 1034 -20.91 20.46 37.24
C PHE A 1034 -21.59 21.73 37.73
N VAL A 1035 -20.89 22.54 38.53
CA VAL A 1035 -21.45 23.78 39.10
C VAL A 1035 -21.28 25.00 38.19
N SER A 1036 -20.27 24.99 37.32
CA SER A 1036 -20.04 26.04 36.31
C SER A 1036 -19.31 25.48 35.09
N ILE A 1037 -19.22 26.27 34.02
CA ILE A 1037 -18.42 25.94 32.83
C ILE A 1037 -16.93 25.82 33.19
N GLU A 1038 -16.45 26.69 34.08
CA GLU A 1038 -15.09 26.60 34.62
C GLU A 1038 -14.86 25.29 35.39
N ASP A 1039 -15.82 24.86 36.22
CA ASP A 1039 -15.75 23.59 36.96
C ASP A 1039 -15.66 22.39 36.01
N LEU A 1040 -16.50 22.36 34.97
CA LEU A 1040 -16.42 21.35 33.91
C LEU A 1040 -15.02 21.32 33.28
N LYS A 1041 -14.49 22.48 32.89
CA LYS A 1041 -13.19 22.58 32.23
C LYS A 1041 -12.05 22.10 33.13
N VAL A 1042 -12.05 22.48 34.41
CA VAL A 1042 -11.02 22.11 35.37
C VAL A 1042 -11.10 20.61 35.70
N ARG A 1043 -12.28 20.10 36.02
CA ARG A 1043 -12.47 18.69 36.42
C ARG A 1043 -12.23 17.70 35.29
N SER A 1044 -12.62 18.04 34.05
CA SER A 1044 -12.44 17.16 32.89
C SER A 1044 -11.13 17.42 32.13
N GLY A 1045 -10.41 18.50 32.43
CA GLY A 1045 -9.16 18.84 31.75
C GLY A 1045 -9.32 19.12 30.25
N VAL A 1046 -10.54 19.39 29.77
CA VAL A 1046 -10.79 19.63 28.34
C VAL A 1046 -10.34 21.02 27.90
N SER A 1047 -9.96 21.14 26.63
CA SER A 1047 -9.49 22.39 26.05
C SER A 1047 -10.62 23.43 25.96
N LYS A 1048 -10.23 24.69 25.78
CA LYS A 1048 -11.20 25.77 25.50
C LYS A 1048 -12.02 25.49 24.22
N SER A 1049 -11.40 24.91 23.19
CA SER A 1049 -12.10 24.56 21.95
C SER A 1049 -13.20 23.52 22.17
N VAL A 1050 -13.00 22.54 23.07
CA VAL A 1050 -14.04 21.57 23.43
C VAL A 1050 -15.22 22.24 24.14
N ILE A 1051 -14.94 23.18 25.05
CA ILE A 1051 -16.00 23.96 25.71
C ILE A 1051 -16.81 24.77 24.69
N GLU A 1052 -16.14 25.43 23.74
CA GLU A 1052 -16.81 26.17 22.67
C GLU A 1052 -17.71 25.26 21.81
N ILE A 1053 -17.26 24.03 21.51
CA ILE A 1053 -18.08 23.04 20.79
C ILE A 1053 -19.35 22.68 21.58
N LEU A 1054 -19.22 22.39 22.87
CA LEU A 1054 -20.35 22.05 23.75
C LEU A 1054 -21.32 23.23 23.91
N GLU A 1055 -20.80 24.44 24.04
CA GLU A 1055 -21.59 25.67 24.15
C GLU A 1055 -22.36 25.95 22.86
N ASN A 1056 -21.70 25.86 21.70
CA ASN A 1056 -22.30 26.06 20.39
C ASN A 1056 -23.43 25.05 20.09
N HIS A 1057 -23.28 23.81 20.56
CA HIS A 1057 -24.35 22.80 20.46
C HIS A 1057 -25.50 23.09 21.44
N GLY A 1058 -25.23 23.80 22.54
CA GLY A 1058 -26.19 24.12 23.59
C GLY A 1058 -26.16 23.16 24.79
N CYS A 1059 -25.14 22.31 24.92
CA CYS A 1059 -24.99 21.35 26.02
C CYS A 1059 -24.82 22.04 27.39
N LEU A 1060 -24.30 23.27 27.40
CA LEU A 1060 -23.96 24.02 28.62
C LEU A 1060 -25.07 24.99 29.07
N LYS A 1061 -26.26 24.91 28.47
CA LYS A 1061 -27.39 25.78 28.84
C LYS A 1061 -27.76 25.58 30.31
N GLY A 1062 -27.79 26.68 31.05
CA GLY A 1062 -28.15 26.70 32.48
C GLY A 1062 -26.96 26.56 33.44
N LEU A 1063 -25.72 26.46 32.94
CA LEU A 1063 -24.50 26.59 33.75
C LEU A 1063 -23.99 28.03 33.73
N ASP A 1064 -23.59 28.53 34.91
CA ASP A 1064 -22.88 29.80 35.02
C ASP A 1064 -21.46 29.69 34.47
N GLN A 1065 -20.87 30.81 34.01
CA GLN A 1065 -19.50 30.83 33.48
C GLN A 1065 -18.47 30.43 34.56
N THR A 1066 -18.61 30.97 35.75
CA THR A 1066 -17.72 30.73 36.90
C THR A 1066 -18.53 30.43 38.16
N SER A 1067 -17.92 29.71 39.09
CA SER A 1067 -18.54 29.46 40.40
C SER A 1067 -18.37 30.69 41.29
N GLN A 1068 -19.46 31.23 41.86
CA GLN A 1068 -19.39 32.38 42.78
C GLN A 1068 -18.89 32.00 44.19
N LEU A 1069 -18.91 30.70 44.53
CA LEU A 1069 -18.44 30.12 45.79
C LEU A 1069 -17.71 28.80 45.47
N SER A 1070 -16.49 28.64 45.98
CA SER A 1070 -15.74 27.38 45.96
C SER A 1070 -15.61 26.90 47.40
N LEU A 1071 -16.07 25.68 47.69
CA LEU A 1071 -16.00 25.05 49.01
C LEU A 1071 -15.03 23.86 48.93
N PHE A 1072 -14.14 23.75 49.91
CA PHE A 1072 -13.06 22.75 49.95
C PHE A 1072 -13.54 21.32 50.13
#